data_AF-A0A1W9TE91-F1
#
_entry.id   AF-A0A1W9TE91-F1
#
_cell.length_a   1.000
_cell.length_b   1.000
_cell.length_c   1.000
_cell.angle_alpha   90.00
_cell.angle_beta   90.00
_cell.angle_gamma   90.00
#
_symmetry.space_group_name_H-M   'P 1'
#
loop_
_entity.id
_entity.type
_entity.pdbx_description
1 polymer ?
#
loop_
_entity_poly.entity_id
_entity_poly.type
_entity_poly.pdbx_seq_one_letter_code
_entity_poly.pdbx_strand_id
1 'polypeptide(L)'
;MQKIMVFVIIFCMVSFVIGSVGLKLIVGIFGGNNQLIATYGDEQKIKSPDFIQVQNELGVLRMLMADQLLMAQSGSGMTGPLLVHLLFPDSEFSAQIASQMKQAVQQGKLPISLNELDHFFQQRPERPEILWLLLKSEAHRAGCAVSNETAGQTLRYVIPQMTGNQLDAAGLVNQIIRRNNITEGQVLRILSDLMSVMAYADKVMDSQAVTINQTKATLGRSKERIDADFVKIEAKPLIDENADITEPQIQAQFDAYKAAVANNLTDDNPFGFGYKLPKQVQLEYMVVLMDDVNQQIEKPTAEAVEEYYSRHIARFQTSKPSDPNDSESEKIIETRPFAEVEADIRRALEAEKALTQTNILFNEIKDKTESGFETLNFDAASAGELQKAAGDFVVVGGELAEKYNIPIAVGKTGWLDAAAFGQDKILANMGVRRGQNLLRLNDLAFAAAEDKPQQQRIGIPSVRVWQNIGPLSGGYYSEKDSEFYRLMALVRVVGIQEAAVADTVNTTFDTRGIVLGDLPTEDDDTTVSLADRVKDDLRLQAAMMDAKARANELAASVSEQGWENAIAAYNSKYAKDEEPSEEEDAPAEEEAVDSQRIELGSIKQQLRISQAEIERAKRIMLENPASARYLRQQIASHLLTNQLNALLGEDAETTGEIQTVLASEAERVCYVVKEVVRQPATIDDYLDNKAQTALQLSVVESASLALVHFGPENILARMGYQPQQQEEADDPPEEEVPAAKAENEEN
;
A
#
# COMPACT_ATOMS: atom_id res chain seq x y z
N MET A 1 35.05 -21.76 43.88
CA MET A 1 33.66 -21.70 43.37
C MET A 1 32.74 -20.73 44.13
N GLN A 2 32.72 -20.69 45.47
CA GLN A 2 31.82 -19.79 46.24
C GLN A 2 32.00 -18.28 45.95
N LYS A 3 33.22 -17.80 45.64
CA LYS A 3 33.46 -16.38 45.32
C LYS A 3 32.94 -15.95 43.94
N ILE A 4 32.88 -16.88 42.98
CA ILE A 4 32.36 -16.60 41.62
C ILE A 4 30.83 -16.56 41.65
N MET A 5 30.19 -17.43 42.43
CA MET A 5 28.74 -17.46 42.58
C MET A 5 28.19 -16.20 43.27
N VAL A 6 28.91 -15.66 44.25
CA VAL A 6 28.55 -14.38 44.91
C VAL A 6 28.68 -13.20 43.94
N PHE A 7 29.67 -13.23 43.04
CA PHE A 7 29.84 -12.16 42.04
C PHE A 7 28.71 -12.17 41.00
N VAL A 8 28.30 -13.34 40.53
CA VAL A 8 27.19 -13.50 39.57
C VAL A 8 25.85 -13.09 40.18
N ILE A 9 25.61 -13.41 41.45
CA ILE A 9 24.37 -13.03 42.16
C ILE A 9 24.31 -11.52 42.39
N ILE A 10 25.43 -10.88 42.75
CA ILE A 10 25.52 -9.41 42.89
C ILE A 10 25.31 -8.75 41.53
N PHE A 11 25.90 -9.29 40.47
CA PHE A 11 25.75 -8.77 39.11
C PHE A 11 24.30 -8.84 38.62
N CYS A 12 23.64 -10.00 38.78
CA CYS A 12 22.22 -10.16 38.45
C CYS A 12 21.30 -9.25 39.30
N MET A 13 21.60 -9.06 40.59
CA MET A 13 20.80 -8.17 41.44
C MET A 13 20.96 -6.69 41.08
N VAL A 14 22.15 -6.25 40.69
CA VAL A 14 22.40 -4.87 40.25
C VAL A 14 21.75 -4.60 38.88
N SER A 15 21.74 -5.58 37.98
CA SER A 15 21.05 -5.49 36.69
C SER A 15 19.51 -5.44 36.83
N PHE A 16 18.95 -6.09 37.85
CA PHE A 16 17.49 -6.18 38.03
C PHE A 16 16.89 -5.01 38.82
N VAL A 17 17.66 -4.41 39.75
CA VAL A 17 17.16 -3.35 40.65
C VAL A 17 17.39 -1.93 40.12
N ILE A 18 18.35 -1.70 39.21
CA ILE A 18 18.80 -0.34 38.85
C ILE A 18 18.54 0.03 37.37
N GLY A 19 18.03 -0.90 36.55
CA GLY A 19 17.69 -0.63 35.15
C GLY A 19 18.81 0.06 34.35
N SER A 20 18.46 0.90 33.37
CA SER A 20 19.40 1.61 32.49
C SER A 20 20.43 2.50 33.20
N VAL A 21 20.24 2.81 34.49
CA VAL A 21 21.18 3.58 35.32
C VAL A 21 22.31 2.70 35.87
N GLY A 22 22.07 1.41 36.11
CA GLY A 22 23.08 0.45 36.58
C GLY A 22 24.12 0.13 35.51
N LEU A 23 23.69 0.10 34.24
CA LEU A 23 24.56 -0.06 33.08
C LEU A 23 25.50 1.15 32.90
N LYS A 24 25.03 2.38 33.19
CA LYS A 24 25.89 3.59 33.23
C LYS A 24 26.99 3.51 34.28
N LEU A 25 26.73 2.85 35.40
CA LEU A 25 27.69 2.68 36.49
C LEU A 25 28.70 1.56 36.21
N ILE A 26 28.28 0.47 35.56
CA ILE A 26 29.16 -0.65 35.20
C ILE A 26 30.05 -0.32 33.99
N VAL A 27 29.54 0.40 32.99
CA VAL A 27 30.36 0.92 31.87
C VAL A 27 31.39 1.95 32.36
N GLY A 28 31.03 2.76 33.37
CA GLY A 28 31.97 3.70 33.99
C GLY A 28 33.07 3.06 34.85
N ILE A 29 32.93 1.78 35.24
CA ILE A 29 33.90 1.09 36.11
C ILE A 29 34.89 0.21 35.33
N PHE A 30 34.55 -0.27 34.12
CA PHE A 30 35.39 -1.23 33.38
C PHE A 30 35.86 -0.80 31.97
N GLY A 31 35.48 0.37 31.45
CA GLY A 31 35.96 0.85 30.14
C GLY A 31 36.14 2.37 30.13
N GLY A 32 37.32 2.85 29.70
CA GLY A 32 37.72 4.25 29.81
C GLY A 32 36.69 5.23 29.24
N ASN A 33 36.46 6.32 29.97
CA ASN A 33 35.54 7.45 29.72
C ASN A 33 35.76 8.20 28.38
N ASN A 34 36.55 7.64 27.46
CA ASN A 34 37.00 8.24 26.21
C ASN A 34 37.12 7.21 25.08
N GLN A 35 36.49 6.04 25.19
CA GLN A 35 36.51 5.01 24.15
C GLN A 35 36.00 5.60 22.82
N LEU A 36 36.83 5.47 21.80
CA LEU A 36 36.50 5.83 20.43
C LEU A 36 35.45 4.84 19.92
N ILE A 37 34.39 5.36 19.32
CA ILE A 37 33.28 4.58 18.77
C ILE A 37 33.40 4.54 17.24
N ALA A 38 33.70 5.69 16.63
CA ALA A 38 33.81 5.82 15.19
C ALA A 38 34.60 7.08 14.81
N THR A 39 35.00 7.15 13.54
CA THR A 39 35.54 8.37 12.93
C THR A 39 34.64 8.86 11.81
N TYR A 40 34.66 10.17 11.53
CA TYR A 40 33.91 10.77 10.44
C TYR A 40 34.58 12.06 9.93
N GLY A 41 34.30 12.43 8.69
CA GLY A 41 34.82 13.63 8.03
C GLY A 41 36.36 13.63 7.94
N ASP A 42 36.97 14.78 8.23
CA ASP A 42 38.42 14.97 8.29
C ASP A 42 38.99 14.40 9.62
N GLU A 43 38.82 13.10 9.86
CA GLU A 43 39.30 12.35 11.03
C GLU A 43 38.70 12.78 12.40
N GLN A 44 37.50 13.36 12.41
CA GLN A 44 36.81 13.67 13.66
C GLN A 44 36.43 12.39 14.38
N LYS A 45 36.65 12.36 15.70
CA LYS A 45 36.45 11.18 16.54
C LYS A 45 35.14 11.28 17.29
N ILE A 46 34.27 10.28 17.16
CA ILE A 46 33.08 10.11 17.98
C ILE A 46 33.47 9.28 19.19
N LYS A 47 33.38 9.86 20.38
CA LYS A 47 33.70 9.18 21.63
C LYS A 47 32.45 8.91 22.45
N SER A 48 32.59 8.03 23.44
CA SER A 48 31.50 7.68 24.37
C SER A 48 30.79 8.89 25.02
N PRO A 49 31.48 9.96 25.45
CA PRO A 49 30.81 11.16 25.96
C PRO A 49 29.94 11.88 24.92
N ASP A 50 30.38 11.94 23.66
CA ASP A 50 29.63 12.58 22.57
C ASP A 50 28.31 11.84 22.32
N PHE A 51 28.34 10.51 22.40
CA PHE A 51 27.16 9.66 22.28
C PHE A 51 26.15 9.93 23.40
N ILE A 52 26.60 10.00 24.66
CA ILE A 52 25.72 10.31 25.81
C ILE A 52 25.14 11.72 25.67
N GLN A 53 25.94 12.69 25.24
CA GLN A 53 25.47 14.05 25.01
C GLN A 53 24.34 14.06 23.96
N VAL A 54 24.56 13.43 22.82
CA VAL A 54 23.57 13.36 21.74
C VAL A 54 22.30 12.66 22.20
N GLN A 55 22.42 11.57 22.95
CA GLN A 55 21.25 10.88 23.52
C GLN A 55 20.41 11.83 24.39
N ASN A 56 21.06 12.68 25.20
CA ASN A 56 20.37 13.71 25.97
C ASN A 56 19.74 14.79 25.07
N GLU A 57 20.42 15.21 24.00
CA GLU A 57 19.88 16.18 23.04
C GLU A 57 18.60 15.66 22.36
N LEU A 58 18.60 14.41 21.87
CA LEU A 58 17.41 13.77 21.30
C LEU A 58 16.29 13.62 22.35
N GLY A 59 16.64 13.33 23.60
CA GLY A 59 15.68 13.33 24.71
C GLY A 59 15.03 14.70 24.92
N VAL A 60 15.82 15.78 24.89
CA VAL A 60 15.34 17.16 24.99
C VAL A 60 14.43 17.52 23.81
N LEU A 61 14.82 17.17 22.58
CA LEU A 61 13.98 17.37 21.39
C LEU A 61 12.63 16.64 21.53
N ARG A 62 12.62 15.40 22.02
CA ARG A 62 11.37 14.66 22.26
C ARG A 62 10.49 15.34 23.31
N MET A 63 11.07 15.88 24.38
CA MET A 63 10.31 16.66 25.37
C MET A 63 9.80 17.99 24.81
N LEU A 64 10.49 18.58 23.83
CA LEU A 64 10.02 19.75 23.08
C LEU A 64 8.95 19.41 22.03
N MET A 65 8.49 18.16 21.95
CA MET A 65 7.54 17.69 20.93
C MET A 65 8.08 17.87 19.51
N ALA A 66 9.39 17.72 19.33
CA ALA A 66 10.06 17.91 18.03
C ALA A 66 9.56 16.93 16.97
N ASP A 67 9.15 15.72 17.35
CA ASP A 67 8.55 14.75 16.45
C ASP A 67 7.22 15.25 15.86
N GLN A 68 6.36 15.83 16.70
CA GLN A 68 5.13 16.47 16.24
C GLN A 68 5.41 17.75 15.43
N LEU A 69 6.41 18.55 15.82
CA LEU A 69 6.80 19.76 15.07
C LEU A 69 7.26 19.40 13.65
N LEU A 70 8.08 18.35 13.53
CA LEU A 70 8.54 17.85 12.23
C LEU A 70 7.37 17.28 11.42
N MET A 71 6.44 16.55 12.04
CA MET A 71 5.24 16.03 11.35
C MET A 71 4.29 17.14 10.90
N ALA A 72 4.16 18.23 11.65
CA ALA A 72 3.36 19.38 11.27
C ALA A 72 3.86 20.04 9.96
N GLN A 73 5.13 19.81 9.60
CA GLN A 73 5.72 20.28 8.34
C GLN A 73 5.54 19.31 7.17
N SER A 74 4.83 18.19 7.35
CA SER A 74 4.54 17.23 6.26
C SER A 74 3.85 17.86 5.05
N GLY A 75 3.11 18.96 5.23
CA GLY A 75 2.50 19.72 4.13
C GLY A 75 3.50 20.52 3.28
N SER A 76 4.72 20.75 3.78
CA SER A 76 5.75 21.56 3.12
C SER A 76 6.85 20.71 2.46
N GLY A 77 6.83 19.39 2.61
CA GLY A 77 7.82 18.49 2.02
C GLY A 77 8.04 17.21 2.81
N MET A 78 9.03 16.42 2.38
CA MET A 78 9.39 15.15 3.03
C MET A 78 10.40 15.28 4.17
N THR A 79 11.06 16.44 4.31
CA THR A 79 12.12 16.68 5.30
C THR A 79 11.69 16.28 6.72
N GLY A 80 10.56 16.82 7.18
CA GLY A 80 10.03 16.55 8.52
C GLY A 80 9.74 15.06 8.76
N PRO A 81 8.86 14.43 7.97
CA PRO A 81 8.56 13.01 8.10
C PRO A 81 9.79 12.08 8.07
N LEU A 82 10.75 12.30 7.17
CA LEU A 82 11.95 11.47 7.10
C LEU A 82 12.85 11.68 8.33
N LEU A 83 13.00 12.91 8.81
CA LEU A 83 13.76 13.18 10.04
C LEU A 83 13.10 12.56 11.28
N VAL A 84 11.77 12.49 11.35
CA VAL A 84 11.07 11.78 12.43
C VAL A 84 11.41 10.30 12.42
N HIS A 85 11.39 9.68 11.24
CA HIS A 85 11.75 8.28 11.10
C HIS A 85 13.20 7.99 11.54
N LEU A 86 14.14 8.84 11.16
CA LEU A 86 15.57 8.66 11.47
C LEU A 86 15.92 8.97 12.93
N LEU A 87 15.38 10.06 13.48
CA LEU A 87 15.78 10.58 14.80
C LEU A 87 14.91 10.05 15.94
N PHE A 88 13.66 9.68 15.64
CA PHE A 88 12.67 9.22 16.61
C PHE A 88 11.97 7.92 16.13
N PRO A 89 12.72 6.84 15.88
CA PRO A 89 12.15 5.60 15.33
C PRO A 89 11.04 5.01 16.20
N ASP A 90 11.10 5.21 17.52
CA ASP A 90 10.08 4.74 18.48
C ASP A 90 8.85 5.65 18.62
N SER A 91 8.79 6.77 17.87
CA SER A 91 7.61 7.65 17.90
C SER A 91 6.42 6.98 17.21
N GLU A 92 5.21 7.19 17.72
CA GLU A 92 3.97 6.69 17.10
C GLU A 92 3.82 7.19 15.65
N PHE A 93 4.37 8.37 15.33
CA PHE A 93 4.38 8.92 13.98
C PHE A 93 5.29 8.14 13.02
N SER A 94 6.46 7.67 13.50
CA SER A 94 7.41 6.90 12.69
C SER A 94 6.78 5.66 12.07
N ALA A 95 5.93 4.96 12.84
CA ALA A 95 5.21 3.78 12.38
C ALA A 95 4.21 4.08 11.24
N GLN A 96 3.69 5.32 11.17
CA GLN A 96 2.67 5.70 10.19
C GLN A 96 3.26 6.30 8.91
N ILE A 97 4.42 6.99 8.99
CA ILE A 97 5.04 7.72 7.87
C ILE A 97 5.18 6.83 6.64
N ALA A 98 5.70 5.62 6.82
CA ALA A 98 5.95 4.69 5.73
C ALA A 98 4.65 4.31 5.00
N SER A 99 3.56 4.08 5.75
CA SER A 99 2.23 3.79 5.18
C SER A 99 1.59 5.00 4.49
N GLN A 100 1.71 6.20 5.08
CA GLN A 100 1.19 7.45 4.50
C GLN A 100 1.91 7.80 3.20
N MET A 101 3.24 7.65 3.17
CA MET A 101 4.03 7.87 1.95
C MET A 101 3.69 6.83 0.88
N LYS A 102 3.53 5.56 1.24
CA LYS A 102 3.10 4.51 0.31
C LYS A 102 1.75 4.85 -0.32
N GLN A 103 0.79 5.30 0.48
CA GLN A 103 -0.51 5.76 -0.01
C GLN A 103 -0.38 6.98 -0.93
N ALA A 104 0.49 7.95 -0.59
CA ALA A 104 0.72 9.13 -1.41
C ALA A 104 1.38 8.78 -2.77
N VAL A 105 2.29 7.81 -2.80
CA VAL A 105 2.87 7.24 -4.04
C VAL A 105 1.81 6.53 -4.87
N GLN A 106 1.00 5.67 -4.25
CA GLN A 106 -0.09 4.95 -4.92
C GLN A 106 -1.16 5.90 -5.49
N GLN A 107 -1.39 7.02 -4.82
CA GLN A 107 -2.27 8.10 -5.30
C GLN A 107 -1.60 9.02 -6.34
N GLY A 108 -0.35 8.74 -6.72
CA GLY A 108 0.41 9.53 -7.69
C GLY A 108 0.81 10.93 -7.21
N LYS A 109 0.68 11.23 -5.91
CA LYS A 109 1.02 12.54 -5.32
C LYS A 109 2.53 12.77 -5.19
N LEU A 110 3.32 11.69 -5.14
CA LEU A 110 4.77 11.73 -5.02
C LEU A 110 5.41 11.07 -6.26
N PRO A 111 6.42 11.70 -6.89
CA PRO A 111 7.03 11.20 -8.13
C PRO A 111 8.16 10.19 -7.85
N ILE A 112 7.98 9.32 -6.85
CA ILE A 112 8.94 8.29 -6.44
C ILE A 112 8.32 6.91 -6.68
N SER A 113 9.12 5.91 -7.03
CA SER A 113 8.64 4.54 -7.16
C SER A 113 8.38 3.90 -5.80
N LEU A 114 7.51 2.90 -5.74
CA LEU A 114 7.32 2.12 -4.52
C LEU A 114 8.61 1.41 -4.09
N ASN A 115 9.44 0.99 -5.04
CA ASN A 115 10.72 0.34 -4.77
C ASN A 115 11.73 1.28 -4.12
N GLU A 116 11.85 2.54 -4.58
CA GLU A 116 12.72 3.54 -3.94
C GLU A 116 12.27 3.85 -2.50
N LEU A 117 10.95 3.94 -2.29
CA LEU A 117 10.38 4.16 -0.97
C LEU A 117 10.64 2.95 -0.05
N ASP A 118 10.32 1.74 -0.51
CA ASP A 118 10.55 0.49 0.22
C ASP A 118 12.04 0.33 0.58
N HIS A 119 12.94 0.61 -0.36
CA HIS A 119 14.39 0.59 -0.12
C HIS A 119 14.79 1.52 1.03
N PHE A 120 14.30 2.76 1.06
CA PHE A 120 14.61 3.72 2.13
C PHE A 120 14.22 3.20 3.52
N PHE A 121 12.99 2.71 3.69
CA PHE A 121 12.49 2.27 5.00
C PHE A 121 12.97 0.87 5.42
N GLN A 122 13.55 0.10 4.50
CA GLN A 122 14.20 -1.18 4.79
C GLN A 122 15.61 -1.03 5.33
N GLN A 123 16.29 0.09 5.03
CA GLN A 123 17.60 0.37 5.60
C GLN A 123 17.45 0.39 7.12
N ARG A 124 18.14 -0.51 7.83
CA ARG A 124 18.22 -0.42 9.29
C ARG A 124 18.88 0.91 9.58
N PRO A 125 18.18 1.90 10.16
CA PRO A 125 18.85 3.14 10.51
C PRO A 125 19.96 2.78 11.48
N GLU A 126 21.18 3.27 11.19
CA GLU A 126 22.20 3.34 12.23
C GLU A 126 21.63 4.05 13.45
N ARG A 127 22.24 3.84 14.62
CA ARG A 127 21.72 4.40 15.88
C ARG A 127 21.34 5.89 15.69
N PRO A 128 20.13 6.34 16.09
CA PRO A 128 19.67 7.72 15.88
C PRO A 128 20.67 8.77 16.37
N GLU A 129 21.42 8.44 17.40
CA GLU A 129 22.49 9.27 17.94
C GLU A 129 23.63 9.54 16.94
N ILE A 130 24.03 8.52 16.17
CA ILE A 130 25.06 8.68 15.13
C ILE A 130 24.50 9.58 14.03
N LEU A 131 23.29 9.30 13.54
CA LEU A 131 22.67 10.08 12.48
C LEU A 131 22.47 11.54 12.89
N TRP A 132 22.00 11.80 14.12
CA TRP A 132 21.87 13.16 14.66
C TRP A 132 23.20 13.91 14.70
N LEU A 133 24.26 13.26 15.19
CA LEU A 133 25.59 13.85 15.25
C LEU A 133 26.10 14.23 13.86
N LEU A 134 25.94 13.31 12.91
CA LEU A 134 26.39 13.50 11.53
C LEU A 134 25.62 14.61 10.82
N LEU A 135 24.28 14.61 10.88
CA LEU A 135 23.43 15.64 10.27
C LEU A 135 23.70 17.03 10.86
N LYS A 136 23.86 17.12 12.18
CA LYS A 136 24.23 18.38 12.85
C LYS A 136 25.59 18.88 12.36
N SER A 137 26.59 18.01 12.33
CA SER A 137 27.93 18.38 11.84
C SER A 137 27.92 18.79 10.37
N GLU A 138 27.11 18.12 9.54
CA GLU A 138 26.91 18.47 8.14
C GLU A 138 26.38 19.89 7.97
N ALA A 139 25.28 20.24 8.66
CA ALA A 139 24.68 21.56 8.61
C ALA A 139 25.66 22.66 9.07
N HIS A 140 26.41 22.40 10.15
CA HIS A 140 27.43 23.33 10.64
C HIS A 140 28.58 23.52 9.65
N ARG A 141 29.08 22.45 9.01
CA ARG A 141 30.13 22.55 7.98
C ARG A 141 29.66 23.31 6.74
N ALA A 142 28.38 23.22 6.41
CA ALA A 142 27.76 24.00 5.35
C ALA A 142 27.49 25.47 5.72
N GLY A 143 27.81 25.90 6.95
CA GLY A 143 27.56 27.25 7.43
C GLY A 143 26.08 27.56 7.65
N CYS A 144 25.23 26.54 7.77
CA CYS A 144 23.81 26.70 8.07
C CYS A 144 23.62 26.71 9.59
N ALA A 145 23.28 27.86 10.14
CA ALA A 145 23.00 28.04 11.55
C ALA A 145 21.75 28.90 11.75
N VAL A 146 20.83 28.42 12.57
CA VAL A 146 19.69 29.17 13.09
C VAL A 146 20.09 29.78 14.43
N SER A 147 19.51 30.93 14.77
CA SER A 147 19.77 31.59 16.06
C SER A 147 18.85 31.03 17.16
N ASN A 148 19.35 31.02 18.41
CA ASN A 148 18.53 30.65 19.57
C ASN A 148 17.30 31.56 19.74
N GLU A 149 17.38 32.81 19.29
CA GLU A 149 16.25 33.74 19.32
C GLU A 149 15.14 33.28 18.37
N THR A 150 15.50 32.91 17.13
CA THR A 150 14.56 32.32 16.16
C THR A 150 13.93 31.04 16.71
N ALA A 151 14.73 30.15 17.30
CA ALA A 151 14.22 28.92 17.92
C ALA A 151 13.23 29.21 19.06
N GLY A 152 13.52 30.21 19.90
CA GLY A 152 12.61 30.65 20.96
C GLY A 152 11.31 31.26 20.43
N GLN A 153 11.37 32.02 19.33
CA GLN A 153 10.17 32.56 18.67
C GLN A 153 9.30 31.43 18.08
N THR A 154 9.93 30.44 17.42
CA THR A 154 9.23 29.28 16.89
C THR A 154 8.50 28.51 17.99
N LEU A 155 9.14 28.24 19.14
CA LEU A 155 8.47 27.57 20.26
C LEU A 155 7.25 28.34 20.77
N ARG A 156 7.38 29.67 20.93
CA ARG A 156 6.28 30.52 21.41
C ARG A 156 5.07 30.50 20.47
N TYR A 157 5.30 30.35 19.17
CA TYR A 157 4.23 30.28 18.18
C TYR A 157 3.62 28.88 18.07
N VAL A 158 4.46 27.85 18.02
CA VAL A 158 4.06 26.49 17.64
C VAL A 158 3.45 25.72 18.82
N ILE A 159 4.01 25.83 20.04
CA ILE A 159 3.55 25.05 21.21
C ILE A 159 2.09 25.34 21.59
N PRO A 160 1.62 26.60 21.68
CA PRO A 160 0.23 26.88 21.99
C PRO A 160 -0.73 26.34 20.93
N GLN A 161 -0.36 26.40 19.63
CA GLN A 161 -1.19 25.88 18.55
C GLN A 161 -1.33 24.36 18.61
N MET A 162 -0.23 23.64 18.86
CA MET A 162 -0.24 22.18 18.93
C MET A 162 -0.96 21.62 20.16
N THR A 163 -0.95 22.37 21.26
CA THR A 163 -1.55 21.94 22.53
C THR A 163 -2.96 22.49 22.74
N GLY A 164 -3.54 23.19 21.75
CA GLY A 164 -4.85 23.81 21.90
C GLY A 164 -4.89 24.87 23.02
N ASN A 165 -3.80 25.63 23.17
CA ASN A 165 -3.54 26.61 24.23
C ASN A 165 -3.50 26.03 25.66
N GLN A 166 -3.31 24.71 25.82
CA GLN A 166 -3.19 24.09 27.15
C GLN A 166 -1.81 24.29 27.77
N LEU A 167 -0.77 24.47 26.95
CA LEU A 167 0.61 24.64 27.40
C LEU A 167 1.26 25.85 26.71
N ASP A 168 2.04 26.62 27.48
CA ASP A 168 2.88 27.68 26.94
C ASP A 168 4.34 27.23 26.78
N ALA A 169 5.05 27.85 25.84
CA ALA A 169 6.44 27.49 25.55
C ALA A 169 7.36 27.69 26.77
N ALA A 170 7.11 28.72 27.58
CA ALA A 170 7.91 29.01 28.77
C ALA A 170 7.72 27.94 29.86
N GLY A 171 6.50 27.47 30.08
CA GLY A 171 6.21 26.36 30.99
C GLY A 171 6.91 25.08 30.57
N LEU A 172 6.85 24.73 29.28
CA LEU A 172 7.50 23.54 28.74
C LEU A 172 9.03 23.60 28.90
N VAL A 173 9.65 24.71 28.52
CA VAL A 173 11.11 24.89 28.65
C VAL A 173 11.54 24.81 30.12
N ASN A 174 10.80 25.42 31.05
CA ASN A 174 11.09 25.34 32.48
C ASN A 174 10.98 23.90 33.02
N GLN A 175 10.03 23.11 32.53
CA GLN A 175 9.90 21.70 32.90
C GLN A 175 11.12 20.89 32.43
N ILE A 176 11.60 21.14 31.20
CA ILE A 176 12.78 20.49 30.63
C ILE A 176 14.05 20.84 31.41
N ILE A 177 14.23 22.13 31.75
CA ILE A 177 15.34 22.63 32.56
C ILE A 177 15.41 21.88 33.89
N ARG A 178 14.28 21.77 34.60
CA ARG A 178 14.21 21.08 35.91
C ARG A 178 14.48 19.59 35.81
N ARG A 179 14.00 18.93 34.75
CA ARG A 179 14.11 17.48 34.57
C ARG A 179 15.50 17.03 34.12
N ASN A 180 16.17 17.82 33.28
CA ASN A 180 17.43 17.42 32.64
C ASN A 180 18.66 18.17 33.18
N ASN A 181 18.46 19.14 34.08
CA ASN A 181 19.51 19.96 34.67
C ASN A 181 20.38 20.67 33.61
N ILE A 182 19.72 21.27 32.62
CA ILE A 182 20.33 22.05 31.53
C ILE A 182 19.81 23.48 31.54
N THR A 183 20.54 24.41 30.93
CA THR A 183 20.14 25.82 30.86
C THR A 183 19.13 26.06 29.72
N GLU A 184 18.34 27.14 29.83
CA GLU A 184 17.46 27.59 28.73
C GLU A 184 18.22 27.76 27.41
N GLY A 185 19.41 28.38 27.47
CA GLY A 185 20.27 28.55 26.30
C GLY A 185 20.69 27.24 25.65
N GLN A 186 20.85 26.16 26.42
CA GLN A 186 21.12 24.83 25.88
C GLN A 186 19.88 24.22 25.24
N VAL A 187 18.70 24.34 25.86
CA VAL A 187 17.43 23.89 25.27
C VAL A 187 17.18 24.57 23.92
N LEU A 188 17.33 25.90 23.88
CA LEU A 188 17.16 26.68 22.65
C LEU A 188 18.21 26.33 21.60
N ARG A 189 19.46 26.11 22.01
CA ARG A 189 20.52 25.68 21.09
C ARG A 189 20.21 24.32 20.45
N ILE A 190 19.73 23.34 21.23
CA ILE A 190 19.39 22.01 20.72
C ILE A 190 18.30 22.10 19.66
N LEU A 191 17.25 22.89 19.91
CA LEU A 191 16.22 23.15 18.91
C LEU A 191 16.78 23.91 17.69
N SER A 192 17.65 24.90 17.93
CA SER A 192 18.30 25.65 16.86
C SER A 192 19.15 24.76 15.96
N ASP A 193 19.84 23.77 16.52
CA ASP A 193 20.58 22.76 15.76
C ASP A 193 19.62 21.93 14.88
N LEU A 194 18.43 21.55 15.39
CA LEU A 194 17.42 20.84 14.58
C LEU A 194 16.92 21.70 13.42
N MET A 195 16.58 22.95 13.70
CA MET A 195 16.17 23.90 12.67
C MET A 195 17.29 24.18 11.66
N SER A 196 18.56 24.11 12.07
CA SER A 196 19.71 24.26 11.19
C SER A 196 19.86 23.06 10.24
N VAL A 197 19.65 21.84 10.74
CA VAL A 197 19.60 20.62 9.90
C VAL A 197 18.48 20.73 8.86
N MET A 198 17.29 21.16 9.27
CA MET A 198 16.16 21.34 8.36
C MET A 198 16.45 22.41 7.31
N ALA A 199 16.95 23.58 7.73
CA ALA A 199 17.30 24.67 6.82
C ALA A 199 18.43 24.29 5.85
N TYR A 200 19.38 23.46 6.29
CA TYR A 200 20.41 22.91 5.42
C TYR A 200 19.82 21.93 4.40
N ALA A 201 18.99 20.99 4.86
CA ALA A 201 18.34 20.02 3.99
C ALA A 201 17.51 20.72 2.93
N ASP A 202 16.68 21.70 3.32
CA ASP A 202 15.85 22.46 2.37
C ASP A 202 16.73 23.14 1.30
N LYS A 203 17.89 23.71 1.66
CA LYS A 203 18.82 24.29 0.68
C LYS A 203 19.46 23.27 -0.26
N VAL A 204 19.73 22.06 0.22
CA VAL A 204 20.33 20.98 -0.59
C VAL A 204 19.30 20.37 -1.53
N MET A 205 18.05 20.27 -1.09
CA MET A 205 16.94 19.67 -1.82
C MET A 205 16.16 20.67 -2.67
N ASP A 206 16.45 21.97 -2.57
CA ASP A 206 15.93 23.02 -3.45
C ASP A 206 16.55 22.87 -4.85
N SER A 207 16.04 21.92 -5.62
CA SER A 207 16.44 21.69 -7.00
C SER A 207 15.71 22.63 -7.94
N GLN A 208 16.24 23.84 -8.10
CA GLN A 208 15.75 24.90 -8.99
C GLN A 208 14.38 25.47 -8.59
N ALA A 209 14.31 26.79 -8.44
CA ALA A 209 13.05 27.48 -8.17
C ALA A 209 12.00 27.14 -9.24
N VAL A 210 10.84 26.63 -8.80
CA VAL A 210 9.66 26.45 -9.64
C VAL A 210 9.41 27.75 -10.41
N THR A 211 9.57 27.69 -11.72
CA THR A 211 9.47 28.88 -12.56
C THR A 211 8.00 29.31 -12.71
N ILE A 212 7.78 30.61 -12.90
CA ILE A 212 6.45 31.15 -13.23
C ILE A 212 5.84 30.41 -14.42
N ASN A 213 6.65 30.03 -15.41
CA ASN A 213 6.17 29.31 -16.58
C ASN A 213 5.75 27.88 -16.26
N GLN A 214 6.46 27.16 -15.38
CA GLN A 214 6.03 25.85 -14.89
C GLN A 214 4.71 25.95 -14.10
N THR A 215 4.59 26.94 -13.21
CA THR A 215 3.35 27.18 -12.46
C THR A 215 2.18 27.51 -13.39
N LYS A 216 2.39 28.41 -14.37
CA LYS A 216 1.38 28.75 -15.39
C LYS A 216 1.01 27.56 -16.25
N ALA A 217 1.97 26.76 -16.70
CA ALA A 217 1.70 25.59 -17.53
C ALA A 217 0.93 24.51 -16.76
N THR A 218 1.27 24.28 -15.49
CA THR A 218 0.59 23.32 -14.62
C THR A 218 -0.83 23.78 -14.30
N LEU A 219 -1.00 25.05 -13.93
CA LEU A 219 -2.33 25.63 -13.70
C LEU A 219 -3.18 25.65 -14.96
N GLY A 220 -2.59 26.08 -16.08
CA GLY A 220 -3.21 26.07 -17.40
C GLY A 220 -3.83 24.72 -17.70
N ARG A 221 -3.06 23.63 -17.58
CA ARG A 221 -3.57 22.27 -17.82
C ARG A 221 -4.61 21.82 -16.79
N SER A 222 -4.35 22.04 -15.50
CA SER A 222 -5.24 21.58 -14.42
C SER A 222 -6.55 22.38 -14.32
N LYS A 223 -6.63 23.56 -14.92
CA LYS A 223 -7.82 24.43 -14.94
C LYS A 223 -8.48 24.52 -16.31
N GLU A 224 -7.78 24.10 -17.37
CA GLU A 224 -8.39 23.88 -18.68
C GLU A 224 -9.43 22.76 -18.60
N ARG A 225 -10.56 22.99 -19.27
CA ARG A 225 -11.65 22.03 -19.38
C ARG A 225 -12.01 21.83 -20.84
N ILE A 226 -12.33 20.60 -21.19
CA ILE A 226 -12.82 20.23 -22.51
C ILE A 226 -14.26 19.75 -22.38
N ASP A 227 -15.14 20.38 -23.14
CA ASP A 227 -16.48 19.89 -23.42
C ASP A 227 -16.46 19.33 -24.84
N ALA A 228 -17.13 18.21 -25.08
CA ALA A 228 -17.30 17.70 -26.44
C ALA A 228 -18.64 17.00 -26.59
N ASP A 229 -19.25 17.17 -27.75
CA ASP A 229 -20.44 16.45 -28.18
C ASP A 229 -20.03 15.48 -29.29
N PHE A 230 -20.48 14.23 -29.21
CA PHE A 230 -20.09 13.19 -30.16
C PHE A 230 -21.11 12.05 -30.16
N VAL A 231 -21.02 11.19 -31.16
CA VAL A 231 -21.71 9.90 -31.18
C VAL A 231 -20.70 8.78 -31.02
N LYS A 232 -20.99 7.82 -30.13
CA LYS A 232 -20.13 6.66 -29.86
C LYS A 232 -20.59 5.45 -30.66
N ILE A 233 -19.65 4.74 -31.27
CA ILE A 233 -19.86 3.44 -31.90
C ILE A 233 -18.89 2.45 -31.26
N GLU A 234 -19.40 1.57 -30.42
CA GLU A 234 -18.59 0.58 -29.70
C GLU A 234 -18.21 -0.59 -30.61
N ALA A 235 -16.97 -1.08 -30.48
CA ALA A 235 -16.53 -2.24 -31.24
C ALA A 235 -17.06 -3.56 -30.65
N LYS A 236 -17.27 -3.64 -29.33
CA LYS A 236 -17.62 -4.89 -28.64
C LYS A 236 -18.89 -5.57 -29.21
N PRO A 237 -20.01 -4.86 -29.48
CA PRO A 237 -21.22 -5.46 -30.06
C PRO A 237 -21.07 -5.87 -31.53
N LEU A 238 -19.93 -5.54 -32.17
CA LEU A 238 -19.64 -5.85 -33.58
C LEU A 238 -18.70 -7.06 -33.72
N ILE A 239 -18.34 -7.70 -32.61
CA ILE A 239 -17.52 -8.91 -32.62
C ILE A 239 -18.28 -10.04 -33.32
N ASP A 240 -17.67 -10.61 -34.36
CA ASP A 240 -18.13 -11.84 -34.99
C ASP A 240 -17.41 -13.04 -34.37
N GLU A 241 -18.13 -13.77 -33.50
CA GLU A 241 -17.62 -14.98 -32.85
C GLU A 241 -17.22 -16.07 -33.85
N ASN A 242 -17.83 -16.07 -35.05
CA ASN A 242 -17.59 -17.05 -36.11
C ASN A 242 -16.51 -16.61 -37.10
N ALA A 243 -15.81 -15.50 -36.84
CA ALA A 243 -14.73 -15.04 -37.70
C ALA A 243 -13.65 -16.13 -37.85
N ASP A 244 -13.31 -16.45 -39.10
CA ASP A 244 -12.27 -17.45 -39.42
C ASP A 244 -10.88 -16.87 -39.15
N ILE A 245 -10.38 -17.10 -37.94
CA ILE A 245 -9.03 -16.69 -37.52
C ILE A 245 -8.06 -17.85 -37.81
N THR A 246 -7.14 -17.59 -38.72
CA THR A 246 -6.14 -18.58 -39.13
C THR A 246 -4.97 -18.66 -38.15
N GLU A 247 -4.38 -19.85 -37.99
CA GLU A 247 -3.21 -20.08 -37.13
C GLU A 247 -2.03 -19.11 -37.39
N PRO A 248 -1.68 -18.75 -38.64
CA PRO A 248 -0.64 -17.76 -38.89
C PRO A 248 -0.95 -16.36 -38.33
N GLN A 249 -2.23 -15.95 -38.30
CA GLN A 249 -2.63 -14.67 -37.73
C GLN A 249 -2.48 -14.69 -36.20
N ILE A 250 -2.88 -15.79 -35.56
CA ILE A 250 -2.69 -16.01 -34.12
C ILE A 250 -1.21 -15.92 -33.77
N GLN A 251 -0.36 -16.64 -34.50
CA GLN A 251 1.08 -16.65 -34.25
C GLN A 251 1.72 -15.27 -34.47
N ALA A 252 1.34 -14.54 -35.53
CA ALA A 252 1.85 -13.21 -35.81
C ALA A 252 1.47 -12.19 -34.72
N GLN A 253 0.22 -12.21 -34.27
CA GLN A 253 -0.27 -11.36 -33.17
C GLN A 253 0.45 -11.70 -31.85
N PHE A 254 0.58 -12.99 -31.55
CA PHE A 254 1.31 -13.44 -30.37
C PHE A 254 2.78 -13.00 -30.42
N ASP A 255 3.50 -13.22 -31.52
CA ASP A 255 4.91 -12.85 -31.64
C ASP A 255 5.13 -11.34 -31.53
N ALA A 256 4.18 -10.52 -32.01
CA ALA A 256 4.24 -9.07 -31.89
C ALA A 256 4.13 -8.59 -30.43
N TYR A 257 3.29 -9.23 -29.60
CA TYR A 257 2.94 -8.75 -28.26
C TYR A 257 3.27 -9.71 -27.10
N LYS A 258 3.99 -10.82 -27.34
CA LYS A 258 4.35 -11.81 -26.30
C LYS A 258 5.19 -11.25 -25.14
N ALA A 259 6.01 -10.24 -25.43
CA ALA A 259 6.81 -9.55 -24.42
C ALA A 259 6.08 -8.39 -23.75
N ALA A 260 4.96 -7.93 -24.31
CA ALA A 260 4.18 -6.83 -23.79
C ALA A 260 3.32 -7.27 -22.59
N VAL A 261 3.27 -6.41 -21.58
CA VAL A 261 2.35 -6.59 -20.44
C VAL A 261 0.96 -6.18 -20.87
N ALA A 262 -0.02 -7.02 -20.54
CA ALA A 262 -1.43 -6.73 -20.78
C ALA A 262 -1.86 -5.35 -20.28
N ASN A 263 -2.71 -4.66 -21.04
CA ASN A 263 -3.27 -3.34 -20.74
C ASN A 263 -2.24 -2.20 -20.70
N ASN A 264 -0.99 -2.45 -21.09
CA ASN A 264 0.02 -1.40 -21.19
C ASN A 264 -0.10 -0.64 -22.51
N LEU A 265 -0.74 0.51 -22.48
CA LEU A 265 -0.98 1.36 -23.65
C LEU A 265 0.31 2.10 -24.06
N THR A 266 0.74 1.90 -25.30
CA THR A 266 1.88 2.62 -25.91
C THR A 266 1.52 3.06 -27.32
N ASP A 267 2.29 3.98 -27.90
CA ASP A 267 2.02 4.46 -29.27
C ASP A 267 2.09 3.31 -30.30
N ASP A 268 2.99 2.34 -30.09
CA ASP A 268 3.12 1.14 -30.94
C ASP A 268 2.09 0.04 -30.61
N ASN A 269 1.37 0.18 -29.49
CA ASN A 269 0.34 -0.76 -29.04
C ASN A 269 -0.84 0.00 -28.39
N PRO A 270 -1.65 0.69 -29.22
CA PRO A 270 -2.70 1.59 -28.73
C PRO A 270 -3.90 0.84 -28.14
N PHE A 271 -4.03 -0.46 -28.44
CA PHE A 271 -5.03 -1.35 -27.82
C PHE A 271 -4.60 -1.87 -26.43
N GLY A 272 -3.29 -1.84 -26.14
CA GLY A 272 -2.72 -2.41 -24.93
C GLY A 272 -2.73 -3.94 -24.92
N PHE A 273 -2.57 -4.58 -26.08
CA PHE A 273 -2.44 -6.04 -26.17
C PHE A 273 -1.17 -6.51 -25.45
N GLY A 274 -1.22 -7.67 -24.81
CA GLY A 274 -0.06 -8.19 -24.12
C GLY A 274 -0.27 -9.60 -23.62
N TYR A 275 0.68 -10.47 -23.94
CA TYR A 275 0.63 -11.91 -23.64
C TYR A 275 1.76 -12.35 -22.70
N LYS A 276 2.51 -11.39 -22.11
CA LYS A 276 3.44 -11.71 -21.04
C LYS A 276 2.66 -12.18 -19.82
N LEU A 277 3.00 -13.37 -19.32
CA LEU A 277 2.37 -13.93 -18.14
C LEU A 277 2.80 -13.12 -16.90
N PRO A 278 1.85 -12.62 -16.10
CA PRO A 278 2.16 -11.93 -14.85
C PRO A 278 2.75 -12.92 -13.83
N LYS A 279 3.26 -12.39 -12.70
CA LYS A 279 3.61 -13.22 -11.55
C LYS A 279 2.36 -13.99 -11.12
N GLN A 280 2.50 -15.29 -10.86
CA GLN A 280 1.42 -16.17 -10.43
C GLN A 280 1.83 -16.88 -9.14
N VAL A 281 0.84 -17.15 -8.29
CA VAL A 281 1.03 -17.88 -7.04
C VAL A 281 0.00 -18.99 -6.93
N GLN A 282 0.42 -20.12 -6.35
CA GLN A 282 -0.48 -21.19 -5.99
C GLN A 282 -0.61 -21.25 -4.47
N LEU A 283 -1.85 -21.36 -3.98
CA LEU A 283 -2.15 -21.44 -2.56
C LEU A 283 -2.64 -22.83 -2.19
N GLU A 284 -2.33 -23.24 -0.97
CA GLU A 284 -2.99 -24.34 -0.27
C GLU A 284 -3.76 -23.77 0.92
N TYR A 285 -5.00 -24.19 1.11
CA TYR A 285 -5.93 -23.58 2.04
C TYR A 285 -6.64 -24.59 2.96
N MET A 286 -6.98 -24.11 4.14
CA MET A 286 -7.97 -24.66 5.06
C MET A 286 -8.98 -23.57 5.37
N VAL A 287 -10.26 -23.84 5.16
CA VAL A 287 -11.34 -22.87 5.39
C VAL A 287 -12.43 -23.49 6.26
N VAL A 288 -12.93 -22.69 7.20
CA VAL A 288 -14.04 -23.02 8.09
C VAL A 288 -15.14 -21.96 7.95
N LEU A 289 -16.37 -22.42 7.73
CA LEU A 289 -17.57 -21.59 7.77
C LEU A 289 -17.94 -21.29 9.22
N MET A 290 -18.06 -20.01 9.57
CA MET A 290 -18.38 -19.61 10.94
C MET A 290 -19.78 -20.08 11.38
N ASP A 291 -20.70 -20.26 10.42
CA ASP A 291 -22.05 -20.73 10.71
C ASP A 291 -22.09 -22.21 11.10
N ASP A 292 -21.20 -23.03 10.55
CA ASP A 292 -21.04 -24.42 10.98
C ASP A 292 -20.49 -24.50 12.41
N VAL A 293 -19.58 -23.59 12.78
CA VAL A 293 -19.09 -23.47 14.16
C VAL A 293 -20.21 -23.02 15.09
N ASN A 294 -21.01 -22.04 14.67
CA ASN A 294 -22.16 -21.53 15.43
C ASN A 294 -23.17 -22.65 15.78
N GLN A 295 -23.32 -23.64 14.91
CA GLN A 295 -24.20 -24.79 15.15
C GLN A 295 -23.67 -25.75 16.22
N GLN A 296 -22.34 -25.79 16.45
CA GLN A 296 -21.72 -26.70 17.42
C GLN A 296 -21.51 -26.07 18.80
N ILE A 297 -21.60 -24.75 18.95
CA ILE A 297 -21.40 -24.08 20.25
C ILE A 297 -22.63 -24.18 21.16
N GLU A 298 -22.38 -24.25 22.47
CA GLU A 298 -23.45 -24.19 23.45
C GLU A 298 -24.03 -22.77 23.54
N LYS A 299 -25.35 -22.66 23.31
CA LYS A 299 -26.08 -21.38 23.35
C LYS A 299 -25.90 -20.67 24.70
N PRO A 300 -25.76 -19.34 24.74
CA PRO A 300 -25.67 -18.60 26.00
C PRO A 300 -26.89 -18.85 26.89
N THR A 301 -26.65 -19.07 28.18
CA THR A 301 -27.71 -19.18 29.19
C THR A 301 -28.32 -17.81 29.47
N ALA A 302 -29.57 -17.76 29.95
CA ALA A 302 -30.23 -16.50 30.32
C ALA A 302 -29.41 -15.70 31.35
N GLU A 303 -28.81 -16.40 32.32
CA GLU A 303 -27.94 -15.79 33.34
C GLU A 303 -26.71 -15.12 32.73
N ALA A 304 -26.06 -15.73 31.73
CA ALA A 304 -24.89 -15.14 31.06
C ALA A 304 -25.26 -13.88 30.25
N VAL A 305 -26.45 -13.86 29.65
CA VAL A 305 -26.96 -12.71 28.89
C VAL A 305 -27.27 -11.54 29.84
N GLU A 306 -27.92 -11.81 30.97
CA GLU A 306 -28.19 -10.80 32.02
C GLU A 306 -26.90 -10.27 32.65
N GLU A 307 -25.95 -11.15 32.96
CA GLU A 307 -24.65 -10.78 33.51
C GLU A 307 -23.88 -9.88 32.53
N TYR A 308 -23.87 -10.22 31.24
CA TYR A 308 -23.24 -9.39 30.22
C TYR A 308 -23.86 -7.99 30.13
N TYR A 309 -25.19 -7.89 30.16
CA TYR A 309 -25.90 -6.60 30.17
C TYR A 309 -25.51 -5.76 31.38
N SER A 310 -25.51 -6.36 32.58
CA SER A 310 -25.18 -5.63 33.82
C SER A 310 -23.74 -5.09 33.84
N ARG A 311 -22.78 -5.86 33.28
CA ARG A 311 -21.37 -5.48 33.19
C ARG A 311 -21.09 -4.42 32.12
N HIS A 312 -21.91 -4.36 31.07
CA HIS A 312 -21.68 -3.48 29.92
C HIS A 312 -22.79 -2.43 29.73
N ILE A 313 -23.48 -2.05 30.81
CA ILE A 313 -24.65 -1.16 30.76
C ILE A 313 -24.37 0.17 30.03
N ALA A 314 -23.15 0.69 30.13
CA ALA A 314 -22.69 1.89 29.44
C ALA A 314 -22.77 1.78 27.89
N ARG A 315 -22.63 0.57 27.31
CA ARG A 315 -22.71 0.34 25.86
C ARG A 315 -24.16 0.40 25.33
N PHE A 316 -25.15 0.35 26.21
CA PHE A 316 -26.57 0.37 25.85
C PHE A 316 -27.23 1.73 26.10
N GLN A 317 -26.44 2.75 26.44
CA GLN A 317 -26.90 4.12 26.59
C GLN A 317 -27.04 4.80 25.22
N THR A 318 -28.20 5.42 24.98
CA THR A 318 -28.47 6.21 23.78
C THR A 318 -28.81 7.63 24.18
N SER A 319 -28.36 8.60 23.38
CA SER A 319 -28.60 10.02 23.60
C SER A 319 -29.78 10.46 22.74
N LYS A 320 -30.92 10.79 23.34
CA LYS A 320 -32.11 11.31 22.64
C LYS A 320 -32.34 12.79 22.99
N PRO A 321 -32.81 13.63 22.05
CA PRO A 321 -33.24 14.99 22.37
C PRO A 321 -34.38 14.95 23.41
N SER A 322 -34.37 15.87 24.37
CA SER A 322 -35.41 15.94 25.41
C SER A 322 -36.79 16.28 24.87
N ASP A 323 -36.87 16.97 23.73
CA ASP A 323 -38.10 17.20 22.96
C ASP A 323 -38.04 16.46 21.61
N PRO A 324 -38.94 15.48 21.37
CA PRO A 324 -39.02 14.75 20.10
C PRO A 324 -39.29 15.62 18.86
N ASN A 325 -39.79 16.85 19.04
CA ASN A 325 -40.10 17.78 17.95
C ASN A 325 -39.02 18.85 17.72
N ASP A 326 -37.96 18.87 18.54
CA ASP A 326 -36.83 19.80 18.40
C ASP A 326 -35.50 19.06 18.49
N SER A 327 -34.86 18.89 17.33
CA SER A 327 -33.57 18.19 17.19
C SER A 327 -32.39 18.88 17.89
N GLU A 328 -32.55 20.15 18.29
CA GLU A 328 -31.53 20.96 18.99
C GLU A 328 -31.72 20.98 20.52
N SER A 329 -32.75 20.32 21.05
CA SER A 329 -33.04 20.28 22.49
C SER A 329 -31.96 19.51 23.30
N GLU A 330 -31.86 19.81 24.60
CA GLU A 330 -30.90 19.15 25.51
C GLU A 330 -31.01 17.63 25.40
N LYS A 331 -29.87 16.96 25.20
CA LYS A 331 -29.82 15.52 25.01
C LYS A 331 -29.86 14.78 26.34
N ILE A 332 -30.86 13.92 26.53
CA ILE A 332 -31.00 13.04 27.69
C ILE A 332 -30.37 11.68 27.35
N ILE A 333 -29.58 11.16 28.28
CA ILE A 333 -28.98 9.82 28.18
C ILE A 333 -29.99 8.81 28.75
N GLU A 334 -30.53 7.95 27.88
CA GLU A 334 -31.45 6.88 28.24
C GLU A 334 -30.76 5.52 28.03
N THR A 335 -30.86 4.63 29.02
CA THR A 335 -30.34 3.25 28.89
C THR A 335 -31.42 2.37 28.27
N ARG A 336 -31.13 1.72 27.14
CA ARG A 336 -32.05 0.78 26.51
C ARG A 336 -32.33 -0.40 27.45
N PRO A 337 -33.59 -0.78 27.71
CA PRO A 337 -33.92 -1.86 28.63
C PRO A 337 -33.43 -3.21 28.12
N PHE A 338 -33.16 -4.14 29.04
CA PHE A 338 -32.66 -5.50 28.73
C PHE A 338 -33.48 -6.21 27.65
N ALA A 339 -34.81 -6.15 27.73
CA ALA A 339 -35.70 -6.79 26.77
C ALA A 339 -35.53 -6.31 25.31
N GLU A 340 -35.08 -5.06 25.11
CA GLU A 340 -34.83 -4.53 23.76
C GLU A 340 -33.48 -4.97 23.18
N VAL A 341 -32.49 -5.24 24.04
CA VAL A 341 -31.12 -5.56 23.62
C VAL A 341 -30.76 -7.03 23.84
N GLU A 342 -31.62 -7.84 24.44
CA GLU A 342 -31.36 -9.25 24.78
C GLU A 342 -30.94 -10.05 23.53
N ALA A 343 -31.68 -9.90 22.43
CA ALA A 343 -31.39 -10.61 21.18
C ALA A 343 -30.03 -10.21 20.60
N ASP A 344 -29.65 -8.93 20.70
CA ASP A 344 -28.37 -8.42 20.23
C ASP A 344 -27.21 -8.92 21.11
N ILE A 345 -27.41 -8.95 22.44
CA ILE A 345 -26.44 -9.48 23.40
C ILE A 345 -26.22 -10.97 23.16
N ARG A 346 -27.31 -11.73 22.95
CA ARG A 346 -27.23 -13.15 22.67
C ARG A 346 -26.43 -13.43 21.40
N ARG A 347 -26.73 -12.71 20.31
CA ARG A 347 -25.96 -12.79 19.06
C ARG A 347 -24.49 -12.43 19.25
N ALA A 348 -24.19 -11.41 20.06
CA ALA A 348 -22.81 -11.01 20.35
C ALA A 348 -22.05 -12.09 21.14
N LEU A 349 -22.68 -12.69 22.16
CA LEU A 349 -22.09 -13.78 22.95
C LEU A 349 -21.92 -15.07 22.13
N GLU A 350 -22.88 -15.40 21.26
CA GLU A 350 -22.75 -16.52 20.32
C GLU A 350 -21.56 -16.30 19.38
N ALA A 351 -21.44 -15.11 18.78
CA ALA A 351 -20.30 -14.76 17.93
C ALA A 351 -18.95 -14.81 18.67
N GLU A 352 -18.89 -14.36 19.94
CA GLU A 352 -17.69 -14.41 20.77
C GLU A 352 -17.28 -15.86 21.10
N LYS A 353 -18.26 -16.72 21.47
CA LYS A 353 -18.02 -18.14 21.72
C LYS A 353 -17.57 -18.86 20.46
N ALA A 354 -18.22 -18.62 19.32
CA ALA A 354 -17.84 -19.20 18.05
C ALA A 354 -16.43 -18.79 17.65
N LEU A 355 -16.10 -17.50 17.75
CA LEU A 355 -14.74 -17.02 17.49
C LEU A 355 -13.70 -17.67 18.40
N THR A 356 -14.03 -17.85 19.68
CA THR A 356 -13.14 -18.54 20.65
C THR A 356 -12.92 -19.99 20.25
N GLN A 357 -13.98 -20.72 19.92
CA GLN A 357 -13.90 -22.11 19.47
C GLN A 357 -13.09 -22.25 18.18
N THR A 358 -13.33 -21.36 17.20
CA THR A 358 -12.57 -21.33 15.95
C THR A 358 -11.09 -21.01 16.19
N ASN A 359 -10.76 -20.10 17.10
CA ASN A 359 -9.37 -19.82 17.46
C ASN A 359 -8.66 -21.03 18.09
N ILE A 360 -9.36 -21.80 18.95
CA ILE A 360 -8.82 -23.05 19.51
C ILE A 360 -8.54 -24.05 18.38
N LEU A 361 -9.50 -24.23 17.47
CA LEU A 361 -9.33 -25.09 16.29
C LEU A 361 -8.11 -24.67 15.44
N PHE A 362 -7.99 -23.39 15.10
CA PHE A 362 -6.87 -22.91 14.28
C PHE A 362 -5.51 -22.94 14.98
N ASN A 363 -5.47 -22.82 16.31
CA ASN A 363 -4.23 -23.03 17.07
C ASN A 363 -3.81 -24.50 16.98
N GLU A 364 -4.73 -25.44 17.13
CA GLU A 364 -4.41 -26.87 16.98
C GLU A 364 -4.03 -27.25 15.53
N ILE A 365 -4.67 -26.64 14.53
CA ILE A 365 -4.26 -26.75 13.12
C ILE A 365 -2.80 -26.30 12.97
N LYS A 366 -2.44 -25.14 13.52
CA LYS A 366 -1.07 -24.62 13.44
C LYS A 366 -0.08 -25.53 14.14
N ASP A 367 -0.36 -25.96 15.36
CA ASP A 367 0.52 -26.84 16.11
C ASP A 367 0.82 -28.14 15.32
N LYS A 368 -0.21 -28.74 14.69
CA LYS A 368 -0.03 -29.93 13.85
C LYS A 368 0.71 -29.63 12.55
N THR A 369 0.37 -28.55 11.87
CA THR A 369 0.94 -28.21 10.54
C THR A 369 2.32 -27.58 10.60
N GLU A 370 2.72 -27.03 11.73
CA GLU A 370 4.01 -26.34 11.94
C GLU A 370 4.99 -27.15 12.78
N SER A 371 4.58 -28.28 13.36
CA SER A 371 5.43 -29.15 14.20
C SER A 371 6.78 -29.53 13.56
N GLY A 372 6.82 -29.73 12.24
CA GLY A 372 8.06 -30.04 11.53
C GLY A 372 9.04 -28.87 11.40
N PHE A 373 8.61 -27.63 11.66
CA PHE A 373 9.48 -26.45 11.63
C PHE A 373 10.30 -26.27 12.92
N GLU A 374 9.93 -26.89 14.04
CA GLU A 374 10.63 -26.72 15.33
C GLU A 374 12.12 -27.10 15.27
N THR A 375 12.45 -28.09 14.43
CA THR A 375 13.82 -28.58 14.25
C THR A 375 14.57 -27.90 13.11
N LEU A 376 13.92 -27.00 12.36
CA LEU A 376 14.44 -26.38 11.15
C LEU A 376 14.90 -24.95 11.44
N ASN A 377 16.07 -24.56 10.92
CA ASN A 377 16.39 -23.13 10.84
C ASN A 377 15.55 -22.49 9.73
N PHE A 378 14.37 -22.00 10.10
CA PHE A 378 13.38 -21.43 9.18
C PHE A 378 13.93 -20.31 8.30
N ASP A 379 14.91 -19.55 8.79
CA ASP A 379 15.51 -18.42 8.06
C ASP A 379 16.49 -18.85 6.96
N ALA A 380 17.09 -20.04 7.09
CA ALA A 380 18.12 -20.55 6.18
C ALA A 380 17.63 -21.72 5.30
N ALA A 381 16.49 -22.32 5.65
CA ALA A 381 15.94 -23.47 4.93
C ALA A 381 15.56 -23.13 3.49
N SER A 382 15.76 -24.05 2.57
CA SER A 382 15.28 -23.98 1.19
C SER A 382 13.77 -24.24 1.09
N ALA A 383 13.14 -23.84 -0.02
CA ALA A 383 11.72 -24.12 -0.28
C ALA A 383 11.38 -25.62 -0.18
N GLY A 384 12.27 -26.51 -0.64
CA GLY A 384 12.07 -27.96 -0.57
C GLY A 384 12.18 -28.55 0.84
N GLU A 385 12.99 -27.95 1.72
CA GLU A 385 13.06 -28.33 3.13
C GLU A 385 11.82 -27.86 3.88
N LEU A 386 11.36 -26.62 3.60
CA LEU A 386 10.12 -26.09 4.14
C LEU A 386 8.92 -26.95 3.73
N GLN A 387 8.85 -27.39 2.47
CA GLN A 387 7.81 -28.31 2.01
C GLN A 387 7.76 -29.62 2.80
N LYS A 388 8.92 -30.23 3.07
CA LYS A 388 9.00 -31.50 3.80
C LYS A 388 8.67 -31.35 5.29
N ALA A 389 8.97 -30.19 5.86
CA ALA A 389 8.68 -29.87 7.25
C ALA A 389 7.21 -29.46 7.46
N ALA A 390 6.55 -28.95 6.42
CA ALA A 390 5.17 -28.50 6.50
C ALA A 390 4.18 -29.67 6.59
N GLY A 391 3.26 -29.63 7.55
CA GLY A 391 2.23 -30.66 7.70
C GLY A 391 1.21 -30.67 6.56
N ASP A 392 0.61 -31.83 6.30
CA ASP A 392 -0.37 -32.05 5.24
C ASP A 392 -1.74 -31.49 5.66
N PHE A 393 -2.27 -30.54 4.86
CA PHE A 393 -3.53 -29.90 5.20
C PHE A 393 -4.72 -30.85 5.05
N VAL A 394 -4.70 -31.79 4.10
CA VAL A 394 -5.80 -32.73 3.90
C VAL A 394 -5.92 -33.67 5.09
N VAL A 395 -4.78 -34.20 5.57
CA VAL A 395 -4.75 -35.10 6.72
C VAL A 395 -5.20 -34.39 8.00
N VAL A 396 -4.61 -33.23 8.31
CA VAL A 396 -4.93 -32.48 9.53
C VAL A 396 -6.37 -31.96 9.50
N GLY A 397 -6.85 -31.50 8.34
CA GLY A 397 -8.23 -31.05 8.15
C GLY A 397 -9.23 -32.16 8.42
N GLY A 398 -8.99 -33.37 7.90
CA GLY A 398 -9.84 -34.54 8.17
C GLY A 398 -9.89 -34.92 9.65
N GLU A 399 -8.72 -35.04 10.30
CA GLU A 399 -8.63 -35.38 11.73
C GLU A 399 -9.40 -34.40 12.63
N LEU A 400 -9.25 -33.09 12.37
CA LEU A 400 -9.87 -32.05 13.20
C LEU A 400 -11.34 -31.83 12.85
N ALA A 401 -11.74 -32.04 11.60
CA ALA A 401 -13.14 -32.02 11.22
C ALA A 401 -13.94 -33.10 11.98
N GLU A 402 -13.39 -34.32 12.08
CA GLU A 402 -13.99 -35.40 12.89
C GLU A 402 -13.99 -35.08 14.38
N LYS A 403 -12.87 -34.57 14.92
CA LYS A 403 -12.73 -34.27 16.36
C LYS A 403 -13.73 -33.21 16.84
N TYR A 404 -13.92 -32.15 16.07
CA TYR A 404 -14.76 -31.02 16.45
C TYR A 404 -16.17 -31.06 15.86
N ASN A 405 -16.45 -32.01 14.97
CA ASN A 405 -17.71 -32.11 14.22
C ASN A 405 -18.02 -30.81 13.44
N ILE A 406 -16.99 -30.19 12.87
CA ILE A 406 -17.06 -28.96 12.06
C ILE A 406 -16.45 -29.27 10.69
N PRO A 407 -17.17 -29.07 9.57
CA PRO A 407 -16.59 -29.22 8.24
C PRO A 407 -15.39 -28.29 8.02
N ILE A 408 -14.30 -28.83 7.51
CA ILE A 408 -13.09 -28.06 7.14
C ILE A 408 -12.84 -28.28 5.65
N ALA A 409 -12.97 -27.23 4.85
CA ALA A 409 -12.67 -27.28 3.43
C ALA A 409 -11.15 -27.18 3.22
N VAL A 410 -10.58 -28.15 2.51
CA VAL A 410 -9.14 -28.25 2.21
C VAL A 410 -8.93 -28.33 0.72
N GLY A 411 -7.91 -27.66 0.21
CA GLY A 411 -7.63 -27.70 -1.23
C GLY A 411 -6.43 -26.87 -1.65
N LYS A 412 -6.20 -26.86 -2.96
CA LYS A 412 -5.21 -26.01 -3.63
C LYS A 412 -5.90 -25.21 -4.70
N THR A 413 -5.50 -23.96 -4.86
CA THR A 413 -5.94 -23.12 -5.97
C THR A 413 -5.23 -23.52 -7.26
N GLY A 414 -5.69 -22.98 -8.37
CA GLY A 414 -4.89 -22.85 -9.58
C GLY A 414 -3.72 -21.87 -9.42
N TRP A 415 -3.10 -21.51 -10.54
CA TRP A 415 -2.07 -20.49 -10.64
C TRP A 415 -2.73 -19.12 -10.76
N LEU A 416 -2.88 -18.46 -9.61
CA LEU A 416 -3.56 -17.17 -9.51
C LEU A 416 -2.59 -16.04 -9.83
N ASP A 417 -2.91 -15.23 -10.83
CA ASP A 417 -2.33 -13.90 -10.95
C ASP A 417 -3.07 -12.90 -10.06
N ALA A 418 -2.54 -11.68 -9.93
CA ALA A 418 -3.12 -10.67 -9.04
C ALA A 418 -4.53 -10.22 -9.46
N ALA A 419 -4.90 -10.36 -10.74
CA ALA A 419 -6.22 -10.01 -11.24
C ALA A 419 -7.25 -11.09 -10.89
N ALA A 420 -6.94 -12.36 -11.20
CA ALA A 420 -7.77 -13.51 -10.82
C ALA A 420 -7.95 -13.57 -9.30
N PHE A 421 -6.88 -13.34 -8.54
CA PHE A 421 -6.94 -13.26 -7.08
C PHE A 421 -7.92 -12.18 -6.58
N GLY A 422 -7.90 -11.01 -7.22
CA GLY A 422 -8.76 -9.88 -6.84
C GLY A 422 -10.22 -10.01 -7.31
N GLN A 423 -10.49 -10.87 -8.29
CA GLN A 423 -11.83 -11.16 -8.80
C GLN A 423 -12.51 -12.31 -8.04
N ASP A 424 -11.74 -13.19 -7.42
CA ASP A 424 -12.27 -14.30 -6.64
C ASP A 424 -13.14 -13.79 -5.46
N LYS A 425 -14.38 -14.27 -5.39
CA LYS A 425 -15.40 -13.84 -4.42
C LYS A 425 -14.96 -14.03 -2.96
N ILE A 426 -14.08 -15.01 -2.69
CA ILE A 426 -13.60 -15.35 -1.35
C ILE A 426 -12.25 -14.66 -1.08
N LEU A 427 -11.22 -14.98 -1.85
CA LEU A 427 -9.82 -14.57 -1.66
C LEU A 427 -9.64 -13.05 -1.61
N ALA A 428 -10.38 -12.31 -2.44
CA ALA A 428 -10.31 -10.85 -2.49
C ALA A 428 -10.64 -10.18 -1.15
N ASN A 429 -11.48 -10.82 -0.34
CA ASN A 429 -11.98 -10.31 0.94
C ASN A 429 -11.26 -10.88 2.16
N MET A 430 -10.28 -11.77 1.98
CA MET A 430 -9.53 -12.38 3.07
C MET A 430 -8.38 -11.49 3.53
N GLY A 431 -8.17 -11.41 4.86
CA GLY A 431 -7.02 -10.73 5.42
C GLY A 431 -6.74 -11.04 6.88
N VAL A 432 -5.54 -10.65 7.34
CA VAL A 432 -5.12 -10.74 8.75
C VAL A 432 -5.28 -9.37 9.39
N ARG A 433 -6.03 -9.28 10.48
CA ARG A 433 -6.08 -8.05 11.28
C ARG A 433 -4.84 -7.91 12.16
N ARG A 434 -4.14 -6.79 12.05
CA ARG A 434 -3.07 -6.36 12.96
C ARG A 434 -3.40 -4.99 13.53
N GLY A 435 -3.90 -4.96 14.77
CA GLY A 435 -4.42 -3.73 15.38
C GLY A 435 -5.65 -3.23 14.61
N GLN A 436 -5.62 -1.97 14.15
CA GLN A 436 -6.69 -1.39 13.33
C GLN A 436 -6.54 -1.70 11.83
N ASN A 437 -5.40 -2.23 11.39
CA ASN A 437 -5.11 -2.45 9.97
C ASN A 437 -5.45 -3.88 9.54
N LEU A 438 -6.09 -4.01 8.37
CA LEU A 438 -6.31 -5.29 7.71
C LEU A 438 -5.23 -5.48 6.62
N LEU A 439 -4.35 -6.46 6.81
CA LEU A 439 -3.41 -6.89 5.76
C LEU A 439 -4.13 -7.88 4.85
N ARG A 440 -4.35 -7.50 3.59
CA ARG A 440 -5.05 -8.34 2.61
C ARG A 440 -4.20 -9.57 2.26
N LEU A 441 -4.85 -10.69 2.01
CA LEU A 441 -4.16 -11.92 1.63
C LEU A 441 -3.40 -11.77 0.30
N ASN A 442 -3.93 -11.00 -0.66
CA ASN A 442 -3.26 -10.68 -1.91
C ASN A 442 -1.85 -10.08 -1.67
N ASP A 443 -1.75 -9.08 -0.80
CA ASP A 443 -0.47 -8.43 -0.49
C ASP A 443 0.53 -9.41 0.14
N LEU A 444 0.05 -10.33 0.99
CA LEU A 444 0.88 -11.34 1.66
C LEU A 444 1.32 -12.45 0.68
N ALA A 445 0.42 -12.92 -0.17
CA ALA A 445 0.66 -14.00 -1.11
C ALA A 445 1.68 -13.59 -2.18
N PHE A 446 1.55 -12.39 -2.75
CA PHE A 446 2.48 -11.89 -3.77
C PHE A 446 3.80 -11.33 -3.21
N ALA A 447 3.86 -11.09 -1.89
CA ALA A 447 5.10 -10.81 -1.17
C ALA A 447 5.85 -12.07 -0.74
N ALA A 448 5.24 -13.26 -0.88
CA ALA A 448 5.92 -14.50 -0.56
C ALA A 448 7.13 -14.73 -1.49
N ALA A 449 8.19 -15.31 -0.91
CA ALA A 449 9.41 -15.64 -1.62
C ALA A 449 9.85 -17.08 -1.30
N GLU A 450 10.49 -17.73 -2.28
CA GLU A 450 11.10 -19.06 -2.08
C GLU A 450 12.27 -18.98 -1.12
N ASP A 451 13.13 -17.97 -1.30
CA ASP A 451 14.24 -17.64 -0.42
C ASP A 451 13.87 -16.54 0.57
N LYS A 452 14.72 -16.30 1.57
CA LYS A 452 14.58 -15.14 2.46
C LYS A 452 14.59 -13.88 1.59
N PRO A 453 13.49 -13.10 1.55
CA PRO A 453 13.43 -11.93 0.68
C PRO A 453 14.54 -10.96 1.10
N GLN A 454 15.39 -10.57 0.16
CA GLN A 454 16.45 -9.58 0.39
C GLN A 454 15.87 -8.21 0.76
N GLN A 455 14.61 -7.95 0.39
CA GLN A 455 13.90 -6.70 0.58
C GLN A 455 12.50 -6.95 1.16
N GLN A 456 12.22 -6.45 2.38
CA GLN A 456 10.92 -6.56 3.05
C GLN A 456 10.03 -5.35 2.72
N ARG A 457 8.91 -5.58 2.02
CA ARG A 457 7.95 -4.49 1.71
C ARG A 457 7.44 -3.84 2.99
N ILE A 458 7.36 -2.51 3.00
CA ILE A 458 6.90 -1.76 4.18
C ILE A 458 5.51 -2.24 4.61
N GLY A 459 5.38 -2.51 5.92
CA GLY A 459 4.11 -2.90 6.54
C GLY A 459 3.67 -4.33 6.27
N ILE A 460 4.41 -5.08 5.44
CA ILE A 460 4.11 -6.47 5.08
C ILE A 460 5.15 -7.35 5.77
N PRO A 461 4.75 -8.34 6.60
CA PRO A 461 5.71 -9.28 7.17
C PRO A 461 6.42 -10.06 6.07
N SER A 462 7.66 -10.49 6.31
CA SER A 462 8.32 -11.47 5.45
C SER A 462 7.54 -12.78 5.46
N VAL A 463 7.01 -13.17 4.31
CA VAL A 463 6.29 -14.43 4.12
C VAL A 463 7.16 -15.35 3.25
N ARG A 464 7.30 -16.60 3.66
CA ARG A 464 7.98 -17.64 2.86
C ARG A 464 6.98 -18.63 2.28
N VAL A 465 7.36 -19.29 1.19
CA VAL A 465 6.62 -20.47 0.71
C VAL A 465 6.52 -21.54 1.82
N TRP A 466 5.42 -22.28 1.83
CA TRP A 466 5.05 -23.28 2.84
C TRP A 466 4.83 -22.75 4.27
N GLN A 467 5.03 -21.45 4.51
CA GLN A 467 4.67 -20.81 5.77
C GLN A 467 3.16 -20.58 5.85
N ASN A 468 2.57 -20.95 6.98
CA ASN A 468 1.16 -20.65 7.23
C ASN A 468 0.93 -19.13 7.40
N ILE A 469 -0.11 -18.64 6.74
CA ILE A 469 -0.61 -17.27 6.78
C ILE A 469 -2.01 -17.34 7.41
N GLY A 470 -2.15 -16.79 8.62
CA GLY A 470 -3.42 -16.70 9.31
C GLY A 470 -3.33 -16.78 10.84
N PRO A 471 -4.47 -16.95 11.54
CA PRO A 471 -5.80 -17.09 10.96
C PRO A 471 -6.24 -15.84 10.19
N LEU A 472 -6.81 -16.06 9.01
CA LEU A 472 -7.39 -15.05 8.14
C LEU A 472 -8.88 -14.94 8.45
N SER A 473 -9.42 -13.72 8.40
CA SER A 473 -10.85 -13.47 8.51
C SER A 473 -11.37 -12.85 7.21
N GLY A 474 -12.53 -13.28 6.76
CA GLY A 474 -13.22 -12.71 5.58
C GLY A 474 -14.60 -13.32 5.40
N GLY A 475 -15.07 -13.34 4.17
CA GLY A 475 -16.37 -13.90 3.81
C GLY A 475 -16.71 -13.62 2.36
N TYR A 476 -17.82 -14.18 1.90
CA TYR A 476 -18.37 -13.95 0.57
C TYR A 476 -19.89 -13.79 0.66
N TYR A 477 -20.45 -13.11 -0.33
CA TYR A 477 -21.89 -13.03 -0.52
C TYR A 477 -22.31 -14.12 -1.50
N SER A 478 -23.25 -14.98 -1.10
CA SER A 478 -23.91 -15.94 -1.98
C SER A 478 -25.12 -15.26 -2.60
N GLU A 479 -25.10 -15.05 -3.92
CA GLU A 479 -26.24 -14.49 -4.65
C GLU A 479 -27.45 -15.42 -4.57
N LYS A 480 -27.21 -16.73 -4.72
CA LYS A 480 -28.22 -17.79 -4.63
C LYS A 480 -29.00 -17.78 -3.32
N ASP A 481 -28.30 -17.60 -2.20
CA ASP A 481 -28.91 -17.60 -0.86
C ASP A 481 -29.24 -16.19 -0.37
N SER A 482 -28.81 -15.16 -1.12
CA SER A 482 -28.89 -13.74 -0.75
C SER A 482 -28.30 -13.44 0.64
N GLU A 483 -27.28 -14.20 1.05
CA GLU A 483 -26.71 -14.18 2.39
C GLU A 483 -25.18 -14.01 2.36
N PHE A 484 -24.64 -13.34 3.38
CA PHE A 484 -23.19 -13.18 3.56
C PHE A 484 -22.64 -14.24 4.51
N TYR A 485 -21.81 -15.14 3.99
CA TYR A 485 -21.15 -16.19 4.76
C TYR A 485 -19.81 -15.70 5.31
N ARG A 486 -19.63 -15.84 6.62
CA ARG A 486 -18.37 -15.50 7.30
C ARG A 486 -17.43 -16.69 7.31
N LEU A 487 -16.16 -16.44 7.02
CA LEU A 487 -15.13 -17.45 6.89
C LEU A 487 -13.92 -17.13 7.78
N MET A 488 -13.31 -18.18 8.31
CA MET A 488 -11.94 -18.14 8.81
C MET A 488 -11.08 -19.14 8.05
N ALA A 489 -9.84 -18.77 7.74
CA ALA A 489 -8.95 -19.61 6.97
C ALA A 489 -7.50 -19.60 7.45
N LEU A 490 -6.79 -20.66 7.09
CA LEU A 490 -5.33 -20.72 7.12
C LEU A 490 -4.87 -21.05 5.70
N VAL A 491 -3.96 -20.23 5.17
CA VAL A 491 -3.48 -20.37 3.78
C VAL A 491 -1.97 -20.38 3.79
N ARG A 492 -1.33 -21.09 2.86
CA ARG A 492 0.11 -20.96 2.59
C ARG A 492 0.38 -20.92 1.10
N VAL A 493 1.42 -20.20 0.70
CA VAL A 493 1.87 -20.17 -0.69
C VAL A 493 2.70 -21.43 -0.94
N VAL A 494 2.30 -22.26 -1.90
CA VAL A 494 2.97 -23.54 -2.22
C VAL A 494 3.76 -23.51 -3.52
N GLY A 495 3.56 -22.49 -4.35
CA GLY A 495 4.29 -22.30 -5.60
C GLY A 495 4.27 -20.85 -6.06
N ILE A 496 5.36 -20.42 -6.71
CA ILE A 496 5.51 -19.09 -7.29
C ILE A 496 6.02 -19.26 -8.73
N GLN A 497 5.39 -18.59 -9.68
CA GLN A 497 5.90 -18.40 -11.03
C GLN A 497 6.14 -16.91 -11.25
N GLU A 498 7.39 -16.52 -11.47
CA GLU A 498 7.73 -15.12 -11.76
C GLU A 498 7.28 -14.72 -13.16
N ALA A 499 7.04 -13.42 -13.35
CA ALA A 499 6.50 -12.91 -14.60
C ALA A 499 7.43 -13.22 -15.80
N ALA A 500 6.92 -13.99 -16.76
CA ALA A 500 7.70 -14.53 -17.86
C ALA A 500 6.97 -14.40 -19.20
N VAL A 501 7.74 -14.44 -20.29
CA VAL A 501 7.19 -14.55 -21.64
C VAL A 501 6.82 -16.00 -21.87
N ALA A 502 5.58 -16.26 -22.31
CA ALA A 502 5.16 -17.61 -22.63
C ALA A 502 5.96 -18.16 -23.83
N ASP A 503 6.37 -19.43 -23.75
CA ASP A 503 7.12 -20.07 -24.83
C ASP A 503 6.27 -20.30 -26.08
N THR A 504 4.96 -20.53 -25.90
CA THR A 504 4.02 -20.85 -26.98
C THR A 504 2.65 -20.21 -26.75
N VAL A 505 1.92 -19.96 -27.82
CA VAL A 505 0.54 -19.44 -27.75
C VAL A 505 -0.45 -20.46 -27.16
N ASN A 506 -0.12 -21.75 -27.18
CA ASN A 506 -0.94 -22.83 -26.62
C ASN A 506 -0.77 -23.02 -25.11
N THR A 507 -0.23 -22.01 -24.43
CA THR A 507 -0.08 -22.06 -22.97
C THR A 507 -1.45 -21.89 -22.32
N THR A 508 -1.80 -22.83 -21.45
CA THR A 508 -3.04 -22.85 -20.67
C THR A 508 -2.73 -23.02 -19.20
N PHE A 509 -3.45 -22.34 -18.32
CA PHE A 509 -3.34 -22.52 -16.88
C PHE A 509 -4.68 -22.32 -16.20
N ASP A 510 -4.89 -23.01 -15.08
CA ASP A 510 -6.09 -22.90 -14.26
C ASP A 510 -5.94 -21.74 -13.26
N THR A 511 -6.93 -20.87 -13.17
CA THR A 511 -7.03 -19.75 -12.21
C THR A 511 -8.11 -19.96 -11.17
N ARG A 512 -8.54 -21.20 -10.93
CA ARG A 512 -9.53 -21.52 -9.89
C ARG A 512 -9.07 -21.03 -8.51
N GLY A 513 -9.93 -20.31 -7.81
CA GLY A 513 -9.67 -19.88 -6.44
C GLY A 513 -10.07 -20.92 -5.39
N ILE A 514 -10.68 -20.47 -4.29
CA ILE A 514 -11.11 -21.35 -3.18
C ILE A 514 -12.44 -21.99 -3.52
N VAL A 515 -12.52 -23.32 -3.38
CA VAL A 515 -13.76 -24.09 -3.52
C VAL A 515 -14.25 -24.55 -2.15
N LEU A 516 -15.53 -24.30 -1.85
CA LEU A 516 -16.21 -24.70 -0.61
C LEU A 516 -17.32 -25.71 -0.93
N GLY A 517 -17.12 -26.98 -0.58
CA GLY A 517 -18.13 -28.05 -0.74
C GLY A 517 -18.50 -28.32 -2.21
N ASP A 518 -19.75 -28.77 -2.43
CA ASP A 518 -20.36 -29.03 -3.75
C ASP A 518 -21.03 -27.77 -4.34
N LEU A 519 -20.69 -26.58 -3.86
CA LEU A 519 -21.19 -25.35 -4.47
C LEU A 519 -20.67 -25.30 -5.91
N PRO A 520 -21.55 -25.24 -6.93
CA PRO A 520 -21.10 -25.02 -8.30
C PRO A 520 -20.30 -23.72 -8.30
N THR A 521 -19.05 -23.77 -8.72
CA THR A 521 -18.38 -22.56 -9.20
C THR A 521 -19.19 -22.11 -10.42
N GLU A 522 -20.01 -21.06 -10.27
CA GLU A 522 -20.84 -20.54 -11.36
C GLU A 522 -20.00 -20.16 -12.60
N ASP A 523 -18.68 -19.99 -12.42
CA ASP A 523 -17.67 -19.88 -13.48
C ASP A 523 -17.01 -21.25 -13.76
N ASP A 524 -17.57 -22.03 -14.69
CA ASP A 524 -16.98 -23.29 -15.15
C ASP A 524 -15.69 -23.09 -15.98
N ASP A 525 -15.41 -21.87 -16.46
CA ASP A 525 -14.23 -21.58 -17.27
C ASP A 525 -13.12 -20.88 -16.46
N THR A 526 -12.52 -21.64 -15.53
CA THR A 526 -11.33 -21.20 -14.80
C THR A 526 -10.04 -21.44 -15.59
N THR A 527 -10.12 -21.96 -16.82
CA THR A 527 -8.93 -22.26 -17.62
C THR A 527 -8.62 -21.10 -18.55
N VAL A 528 -7.55 -20.37 -18.25
CA VAL A 528 -7.08 -19.30 -19.13
C VAL A 528 -6.26 -19.89 -20.26
N SER A 529 -6.69 -19.66 -21.50
CA SER A 529 -6.00 -20.03 -22.73
C SER A 529 -5.44 -18.79 -23.43
N LEU A 530 -4.12 -18.75 -23.61
CA LEU A 530 -3.50 -17.64 -24.36
C LEU A 530 -3.95 -17.60 -25.82
N ALA A 531 -4.19 -18.76 -26.44
CA ALA A 531 -4.66 -18.84 -27.82
C ALA A 531 -6.05 -18.22 -27.98
N ASP A 532 -6.96 -18.46 -27.05
CA ASP A 532 -8.31 -17.89 -27.12
C ASP A 532 -8.29 -16.39 -26.84
N ARG A 533 -7.46 -15.94 -25.89
CA ARG A 533 -7.21 -14.52 -25.69
C ARG A 533 -6.67 -13.81 -26.93
N VAL A 534 -5.74 -14.43 -27.65
CA VAL A 534 -5.20 -13.88 -28.91
C VAL A 534 -6.28 -13.83 -29.99
N LYS A 535 -7.14 -14.85 -30.08
CA LYS A 535 -8.29 -14.84 -31.00
C LYS A 535 -9.24 -13.70 -30.67
N ASP A 536 -9.59 -13.52 -29.40
CA ASP A 536 -10.49 -12.45 -28.97
C ASP A 536 -9.93 -11.06 -29.28
N ASP A 537 -8.62 -10.87 -29.11
CA ASP A 537 -7.94 -9.64 -29.50
C ASP A 537 -8.00 -9.41 -31.02
N LEU A 538 -7.84 -10.46 -31.84
CA LEU A 538 -7.96 -10.37 -33.31
C LEU A 538 -9.40 -10.08 -33.74
N ARG A 539 -10.40 -10.72 -33.12
CA ARG A 539 -11.82 -10.42 -33.34
C ARG A 539 -12.14 -8.97 -33.00
N LEU A 540 -11.60 -8.48 -31.88
CA LEU A 540 -11.76 -7.10 -31.46
C LEU A 540 -11.13 -6.11 -32.45
N GLN A 541 -9.95 -6.42 -33.00
CA GLN A 541 -9.34 -5.58 -34.06
C GLN A 541 -10.23 -5.50 -35.30
N ALA A 542 -10.80 -6.63 -35.74
CA ALA A 542 -11.72 -6.65 -36.88
C ALA A 542 -12.99 -5.84 -36.57
N ALA A 543 -13.58 -6.05 -35.39
CA ALA A 543 -14.76 -5.30 -34.94
C ALA A 543 -14.49 -3.79 -34.83
N MET A 544 -13.27 -3.39 -34.46
CA MET A 544 -12.84 -1.99 -34.44
C MET A 544 -12.75 -1.39 -35.86
N MET A 545 -12.34 -2.19 -36.85
CA MET A 545 -12.37 -1.76 -38.25
C MET A 545 -13.81 -1.55 -38.74
N ASP A 546 -14.73 -2.42 -38.35
CA ASP A 546 -16.15 -2.29 -38.69
C ASP A 546 -16.78 -1.07 -38.00
N ALA A 547 -16.47 -0.84 -36.72
CA ALA A 547 -16.89 0.35 -35.99
C ALA A 547 -16.42 1.62 -36.71
N LYS A 548 -15.17 1.64 -37.19
CA LYS A 548 -14.60 2.76 -37.94
C LYS A 548 -15.29 2.96 -39.29
N ALA A 549 -15.60 1.89 -40.02
CA ALA A 549 -16.34 1.96 -41.27
C ALA A 549 -17.74 2.55 -41.06
N ARG A 550 -18.45 2.09 -40.02
CA ARG A 550 -19.75 2.61 -39.59
C ARG A 550 -19.69 4.09 -39.16
N ALA A 551 -18.63 4.48 -38.45
CA ALA A 551 -18.40 5.87 -38.06
C ALA A 551 -18.18 6.78 -39.28
N ASN A 552 -17.42 6.32 -40.29
CA ASN A 552 -17.23 7.06 -41.53
C ASN A 552 -18.53 7.17 -42.35
N GLU A 553 -19.35 6.11 -42.39
CA GLU A 553 -20.68 6.15 -43.00
C GLU A 553 -21.58 7.19 -42.33
N LEU A 554 -21.62 7.20 -40.99
CA LEU A 554 -22.37 8.18 -40.23
C LEU A 554 -21.88 9.61 -40.50
N ALA A 555 -20.56 9.85 -40.48
CA ALA A 555 -19.98 11.16 -40.75
C ALA A 555 -20.34 11.69 -42.17
N ALA A 556 -20.32 10.80 -43.17
CA ALA A 556 -20.78 11.13 -44.53
C ALA A 556 -22.27 11.48 -44.53
N SER A 557 -23.10 10.68 -43.85
CA SER A 557 -24.55 10.91 -43.75
C SER A 557 -24.89 12.23 -43.05
N VAL A 558 -24.19 12.57 -41.96
CA VAL A 558 -24.34 13.85 -41.27
C VAL A 558 -24.10 15.04 -42.21
N SER A 559 -23.13 14.91 -43.12
CA SER A 559 -22.81 15.96 -44.10
C SER A 559 -23.94 16.17 -45.13
N GLU A 560 -24.76 15.15 -45.38
CA GLU A 560 -25.84 15.18 -46.38
C GLU A 560 -27.19 15.61 -45.80
N GLN A 561 -27.56 15.12 -44.61
CA GLN A 561 -28.92 15.27 -44.05
C GLN A 561 -28.97 15.86 -42.63
N GLY A 562 -27.82 16.21 -42.04
CA GLY A 562 -27.71 16.74 -40.69
C GLY A 562 -27.74 15.67 -39.59
N TRP A 563 -27.34 16.06 -38.38
CA TRP A 563 -27.11 15.15 -37.25
C TRP A 563 -28.33 14.29 -36.86
N GLU A 564 -29.49 14.90 -36.63
CA GLU A 564 -30.68 14.19 -36.17
C GLU A 564 -31.16 13.13 -37.18
N ASN A 565 -31.23 13.51 -38.46
CA ASN A 565 -31.67 12.59 -39.53
C ASN A 565 -30.64 11.48 -39.78
N ALA A 566 -29.35 11.80 -39.72
CA ALA A 566 -28.28 10.81 -39.89
C ALA A 566 -28.26 9.76 -38.77
N ILE A 567 -28.44 10.17 -37.52
CA ILE A 567 -28.56 9.27 -36.37
C ILE A 567 -29.82 8.39 -36.52
N ALA A 568 -30.96 8.98 -36.88
CA ALA A 568 -32.20 8.22 -37.08
C ALA A 568 -32.06 7.19 -38.23
N ALA A 569 -31.42 7.57 -39.34
CA ALA A 569 -31.16 6.68 -40.47
C ALA A 569 -30.19 5.54 -40.09
N TYR A 570 -29.14 5.83 -39.34
CA TYR A 570 -28.22 4.81 -38.82
C TYR A 570 -28.94 3.83 -37.92
N ASN A 571 -29.71 4.32 -36.94
CA ASN A 571 -30.45 3.48 -36.01
C ASN A 571 -31.47 2.61 -36.75
N SER A 572 -32.16 3.15 -37.74
CA SER A 572 -33.09 2.36 -38.58
C SER A 572 -32.40 1.26 -39.38
N LYS A 573 -31.10 1.40 -39.66
CA LYS A 573 -30.31 0.44 -40.45
C LYS A 573 -29.62 -0.62 -39.59
N TYR A 574 -29.15 -0.26 -38.40
CA TYR A 574 -28.26 -1.08 -37.59
C TYR A 574 -28.77 -1.41 -36.18
N ALA A 575 -29.71 -0.64 -35.63
CA ALA A 575 -30.29 -1.03 -34.34
C ALA A 575 -31.17 -2.26 -34.55
N LYS A 576 -30.92 -3.31 -33.77
CA LYS A 576 -31.86 -4.43 -33.66
C LYS A 576 -33.06 -3.93 -32.85
N ASP A 577 -34.28 -4.27 -33.28
CA ASP A 577 -35.48 -4.02 -32.48
C ASP A 577 -35.34 -4.82 -31.17
N GLU A 578 -35.55 -4.17 -30.03
CA GLU A 578 -35.65 -4.84 -28.73
C GLU A 578 -36.81 -5.84 -28.81
N GLU A 579 -36.53 -7.15 -28.78
CA GLU A 579 -37.55 -8.10 -28.35
C GLU A 579 -37.81 -7.79 -26.87
N PRO A 580 -39.03 -7.39 -26.48
CA PRO A 580 -39.30 -7.07 -25.09
C PRO A 580 -39.13 -8.35 -24.26
N SER A 581 -38.14 -8.34 -23.37
CA SER A 581 -38.03 -9.36 -22.32
C SER A 581 -39.28 -9.28 -21.46
N GLU A 582 -40.00 -10.40 -21.32
CA GLU A 582 -41.23 -10.49 -20.50
C GLU A 582 -40.94 -10.55 -18.98
N GLU A 583 -39.74 -10.20 -18.51
CA GLU A 583 -39.36 -10.26 -17.10
C GLU A 583 -39.41 -8.87 -16.44
N GLU A 584 -40.58 -8.54 -15.87
CA GLU A 584 -40.95 -7.23 -15.30
C GLU A 584 -40.20 -6.83 -13.99
N ASP A 585 -39.19 -7.56 -13.52
CA ASP A 585 -38.61 -7.38 -12.17
C ASP A 585 -37.06 -7.32 -12.09
N ALA A 586 -36.33 -7.20 -13.19
CA ALA A 586 -34.87 -6.99 -13.14
C ALA A 586 -34.51 -5.50 -12.92
N PRO A 587 -33.53 -5.16 -12.05
CA PRO A 587 -33.10 -3.78 -11.85
C PRO A 587 -32.48 -3.20 -13.14
N ALA A 588 -32.92 -2.00 -13.52
CA ALA A 588 -32.63 -1.30 -14.78
C ALA A 588 -31.15 -0.99 -15.09
N GLU A 589 -30.20 -1.49 -14.30
CA GLU A 589 -28.76 -1.23 -14.48
C GLU A 589 -28.01 -2.39 -15.18
N GLU A 590 -28.60 -3.58 -15.34
CA GLU A 590 -27.93 -4.74 -15.97
C GLU A 590 -28.41 -5.11 -17.38
N GLU A 591 -29.55 -4.59 -17.87
CA GLU A 591 -30.11 -4.95 -19.18
C GLU A 591 -29.80 -3.99 -20.34
N ALA A 592 -28.94 -2.99 -20.16
CA ALA A 592 -28.60 -2.03 -21.23
C ALA A 592 -27.53 -2.53 -22.23
N VAL A 593 -27.39 -3.85 -22.46
CA VAL A 593 -26.21 -4.42 -23.12
C VAL A 593 -26.36 -4.69 -24.62
N ASP A 594 -27.55 -4.61 -25.25
CA ASP A 594 -27.68 -5.07 -26.65
C ASP A 594 -28.32 -4.11 -27.67
N SER A 595 -28.71 -2.89 -27.28
CA SER A 595 -29.17 -1.92 -28.28
C SER A 595 -27.96 -1.28 -28.98
N GLN A 596 -27.68 -1.65 -30.24
CA GLN A 596 -26.74 -0.93 -31.13
C GLN A 596 -27.21 0.49 -31.52
N ARG A 597 -28.21 1.00 -30.79
CA ARG A 597 -28.79 2.33 -30.97
C ARG A 597 -27.77 3.37 -30.51
N ILE A 598 -27.44 4.28 -31.41
CA ILE A 598 -26.52 5.37 -31.14
C ILE A 598 -27.29 6.65 -30.85
N GLU A 599 -26.74 7.46 -29.95
CA GLU A 599 -27.30 8.75 -29.54
C GLU A 599 -26.20 9.80 -29.43
N LEU A 600 -26.59 11.08 -29.48
CA LEU A 600 -25.66 12.18 -29.28
C LEU A 600 -25.29 12.24 -27.79
N GLY A 601 -24.09 11.79 -27.47
CA GLY A 601 -23.49 11.89 -26.15
C GLY A 601 -22.73 13.21 -25.97
N SER A 602 -22.44 13.54 -24.72
CA SER A 602 -21.55 14.64 -24.39
C SER A 602 -20.64 14.33 -23.22
N ILE A 603 -19.44 14.90 -23.24
CA ILE A 603 -18.59 15.07 -22.06
C ILE A 603 -18.55 16.56 -21.72
N LYS A 604 -18.64 16.86 -20.43
CA LYS A 604 -18.59 18.24 -19.93
C LYS A 604 -17.56 18.32 -18.81
N GLN A 605 -16.83 19.43 -18.79
CA GLN A 605 -15.86 19.81 -17.78
C GLN A 605 -14.72 18.78 -17.63
N GLN A 606 -14.32 18.14 -18.73
CA GLN A 606 -13.30 17.10 -18.65
C GLN A 606 -11.92 17.74 -18.46
N LEU A 607 -11.22 17.26 -17.44
CA LEU A 607 -9.89 17.69 -17.07
C LEU A 607 -8.82 17.10 -18.00
N ARG A 608 -7.88 17.95 -18.40
CA ARG A 608 -6.69 17.52 -19.11
C ARG A 608 -5.54 17.29 -18.12
N ILE A 609 -4.94 16.11 -18.19
CA ILE A 609 -3.71 15.79 -17.47
C ILE A 609 -2.53 15.76 -18.43
N SER A 610 -1.33 15.93 -17.88
CA SER A 610 -0.08 15.88 -18.64
C SER A 610 0.31 14.46 -19.05
N GLN A 611 1.10 14.34 -20.12
CA GLN A 611 1.68 13.04 -20.51
C GLN A 611 2.49 12.41 -19.37
N ALA A 612 3.19 13.23 -18.57
CA ALA A 612 3.96 12.74 -17.43
C ALA A 612 3.07 12.11 -16.34
N GLU A 613 1.86 12.63 -16.12
CA GLU A 613 0.87 12.04 -15.21
C GLU A 613 0.29 10.74 -15.77
N ILE A 614 0.04 10.67 -17.09
CA ILE A 614 -0.37 9.44 -17.77
C ILE A 614 0.71 8.34 -17.62
N GLU A 615 1.97 8.66 -17.92
CA GLU A 615 3.08 7.71 -17.78
C GLU A 615 3.30 7.28 -16.32
N ARG A 616 3.08 8.18 -15.37
CA ARG A 616 3.08 7.84 -13.94
C ARG A 616 1.95 6.86 -13.60
N ALA A 617 0.72 7.13 -14.06
CA ALA A 617 -0.41 6.24 -13.84
C ALA A 617 -0.17 4.85 -14.46
N LYS A 618 0.43 4.79 -15.66
CA LYS A 618 0.86 3.52 -16.29
C LYS A 618 1.88 2.77 -15.42
N ARG A 619 2.89 3.45 -14.87
CA ARG A 619 3.87 2.83 -13.96
C ARG A 619 3.20 2.28 -12.69
N ILE A 620 2.32 3.05 -12.06
CA ILE A 620 1.57 2.61 -10.88
C ILE A 620 0.71 1.39 -11.21
N MET A 621 0.06 1.39 -12.37
CA MET A 621 -0.73 0.25 -12.86
C MET A 621 0.11 -1.02 -13.03
N LEU A 622 1.36 -0.90 -13.51
CA LEU A 622 2.29 -2.02 -13.64
C LEU A 622 2.79 -2.53 -12.28
N GLU A 623 2.99 -1.64 -11.30
CA GLU A 623 3.44 -1.99 -9.95
C GLU A 623 2.30 -2.54 -9.07
N ASN A 624 1.05 -2.15 -9.35
CA ASN A 624 -0.14 -2.54 -8.58
C ASN A 624 -1.29 -2.98 -9.49
N PRO A 625 -1.37 -4.29 -9.83
CA PRO A 625 -2.44 -4.83 -10.67
C PRO A 625 -3.85 -4.62 -10.10
N ALA A 626 -4.01 -4.48 -8.78
CA ALA A 626 -5.32 -4.28 -8.16
C ALA A 626 -5.95 -2.92 -8.50
N SER A 627 -5.14 -1.88 -8.77
CA SER A 627 -5.63 -0.57 -9.22
C SER A 627 -5.69 -0.44 -10.74
N ALA A 628 -5.26 -1.47 -11.49
CA ALA A 628 -5.09 -1.39 -12.93
C ALA A 628 -6.39 -1.10 -13.68
N ARG A 629 -7.52 -1.68 -13.28
CA ARG A 629 -8.82 -1.44 -13.95
C ARG A 629 -9.24 0.03 -13.86
N TYR A 630 -9.20 0.61 -12.66
CA TYR A 630 -9.56 2.01 -12.44
C TYR A 630 -8.59 2.95 -13.18
N LEU A 631 -7.29 2.72 -13.03
CA LEU A 631 -6.27 3.54 -13.67
C LEU A 631 -6.33 3.45 -15.21
N ARG A 632 -6.63 2.27 -15.76
CA ARG A 632 -6.82 2.10 -17.21
C ARG A 632 -7.96 2.98 -17.72
N GLN A 633 -9.12 2.97 -17.05
CA GLN A 633 -10.26 3.79 -17.46
C GLN A 633 -9.92 5.29 -17.41
N GLN A 634 -9.21 5.73 -16.35
CA GLN A 634 -8.73 7.10 -16.28
C GLN A 634 -7.76 7.44 -17.41
N ILE A 635 -6.76 6.60 -17.65
CA ILE A 635 -5.77 6.80 -18.73
C ILE A 635 -6.47 6.89 -20.08
N ALA A 636 -7.38 5.96 -20.39
CA ALA A 636 -8.10 5.93 -21.65
C ALA A 636 -8.96 7.20 -21.85
N SER A 637 -9.67 7.64 -20.81
CA SER A 637 -10.45 8.89 -20.83
C SER A 637 -9.57 10.13 -21.06
N HIS A 638 -8.38 10.17 -20.45
CA HIS A 638 -7.44 11.27 -20.65
C HIS A 638 -6.78 11.26 -22.04
N LEU A 639 -6.51 10.07 -22.60
CA LEU A 639 -6.04 9.93 -23.98
C LEU A 639 -7.11 10.44 -24.96
N LEU A 640 -8.38 10.09 -24.76
CA LEU A 640 -9.49 10.64 -25.54
C LEU A 640 -9.54 12.18 -25.42
N THR A 641 -9.42 12.72 -24.22
CA THR A 641 -9.41 14.17 -23.99
C THR A 641 -8.29 14.87 -24.76
N ASN A 642 -7.10 14.26 -24.80
CA ASN A 642 -5.97 14.77 -25.58
C ASN A 642 -6.23 14.70 -27.10
N GLN A 643 -6.86 13.63 -27.60
CA GLN A 643 -7.27 13.51 -29.00
C GLN A 643 -8.32 14.56 -29.37
N LEU A 644 -9.33 14.79 -28.52
CA LEU A 644 -10.35 15.82 -28.72
C LEU A 644 -9.74 17.22 -28.73
N ASN A 645 -8.83 17.51 -27.79
CA ASN A 645 -8.12 18.80 -27.77
C ASN A 645 -7.24 18.99 -29.01
N ALA A 646 -6.68 17.92 -29.59
CA ALA A 646 -5.91 18.00 -30.82
C ALA A 646 -6.75 18.35 -32.07
N LEU A 647 -8.08 18.21 -32.00
CA LEU A 647 -8.99 18.68 -33.05
C LEU A 647 -9.14 20.20 -33.06
N LEU A 648 -8.84 20.87 -31.94
CA LEU A 648 -8.82 22.33 -31.89
C LEU A 648 -7.58 22.85 -32.63
N GLY A 649 -7.77 23.86 -33.47
CA GLY A 649 -6.64 24.59 -34.06
C GLY A 649 -5.79 25.28 -33.00
N GLU A 650 -4.56 25.67 -33.34
CA GLU A 650 -3.73 26.50 -32.46
C GLU A 650 -4.56 27.73 -32.02
N ASP A 651 -4.74 27.87 -30.71
CA ASP A 651 -5.52 28.92 -30.04
C ASP A 651 -7.06 28.93 -30.22
N ALA A 652 -7.67 27.99 -30.93
CA ALA A 652 -9.14 27.92 -31.05
C ALA A 652 -9.83 27.46 -29.75
N GLU A 653 -10.90 28.15 -29.34
CA GLU A 653 -11.74 27.76 -28.19
C GLU A 653 -12.87 26.79 -28.57
N THR A 654 -13.26 26.73 -29.85
CA THR A 654 -14.22 25.76 -30.34
C THR A 654 -13.84 25.31 -31.76
N THR A 655 -14.16 24.05 -32.09
CA THR A 655 -14.10 23.57 -33.48
C THR A 655 -15.27 24.06 -34.32
N GLY A 656 -16.35 24.56 -33.69
CA GLY A 656 -17.67 24.61 -34.30
C GLY A 656 -18.20 23.21 -34.57
N GLU A 657 -19.29 23.13 -35.36
CA GLU A 657 -19.79 21.83 -35.82
C GLU A 657 -18.84 21.21 -36.86
N ILE A 658 -18.35 20.02 -36.53
CA ILE A 658 -17.50 19.15 -37.35
C ILE A 658 -18.14 17.76 -37.43
N GLN A 659 -17.56 16.87 -38.25
CA GLN A 659 -17.98 15.46 -38.36
C GLN A 659 -16.75 14.54 -38.44
N THR A 660 -15.73 14.86 -37.63
CA THR A 660 -14.46 14.14 -37.65
C THR A 660 -14.58 12.81 -36.92
N VAL A 661 -14.11 11.73 -37.57
CA VAL A 661 -14.05 10.41 -36.96
C VAL A 661 -12.74 10.27 -36.17
N LEU A 662 -12.86 9.94 -34.89
CA LEU A 662 -11.75 9.61 -34.00
C LEU A 662 -11.86 8.15 -33.57
N ALA A 663 -10.79 7.37 -33.79
CA ALA A 663 -10.67 6.04 -33.22
C ALA A 663 -9.96 6.13 -31.86
N SER A 664 -10.56 5.52 -30.84
CA SER A 664 -9.96 5.33 -29.53
C SER A 664 -9.75 3.84 -29.31
N GLU A 665 -8.58 3.32 -29.69
CA GLU A 665 -8.23 1.90 -29.52
C GLU A 665 -8.16 1.51 -28.04
N ALA A 666 -7.77 2.47 -27.17
CA ALA A 666 -7.69 2.26 -25.72
C ALA A 666 -9.06 1.97 -25.09
N GLU A 667 -10.12 2.65 -25.58
CA GLU A 667 -11.51 2.45 -25.15
C GLU A 667 -12.27 1.46 -26.04
N ARG A 668 -11.72 1.08 -27.20
CA ARG A 668 -12.33 0.19 -28.20
C ARG A 668 -13.61 0.79 -28.81
N VAL A 669 -13.57 2.10 -29.06
CA VAL A 669 -14.71 2.91 -29.51
C VAL A 669 -14.29 3.82 -30.65
N CYS A 670 -15.15 3.96 -31.66
CA CYS A 670 -15.05 5.03 -32.66
C CYS A 670 -16.03 6.16 -32.33
N TYR A 671 -15.53 7.38 -32.31
CA TYR A 671 -16.28 8.59 -32.05
C TYR A 671 -16.49 9.35 -33.37
N VAL A 672 -17.73 9.80 -33.61
CA VAL A 672 -18.00 10.84 -34.61
C VAL A 672 -18.23 12.14 -33.85
N VAL A 673 -17.24 13.02 -33.89
CA VAL A 673 -17.24 14.24 -33.08
C VAL A 673 -18.08 15.31 -33.76
N LYS A 674 -19.02 15.90 -33.01
CA LYS A 674 -19.85 17.03 -33.42
C LYS A 674 -19.19 18.35 -33.10
N GLU A 675 -18.75 18.55 -31.88
CA GLU A 675 -18.14 19.80 -31.45
C GLU A 675 -17.18 19.52 -30.29
N VAL A 676 -16.09 20.29 -30.24
CA VAL A 676 -15.21 20.37 -29.06
C VAL A 676 -15.10 21.82 -28.65
N VAL A 677 -15.32 22.11 -27.37
CA VAL A 677 -15.16 23.43 -26.75
C VAL A 677 -14.11 23.35 -25.65
N ARG A 678 -13.08 24.19 -25.75
CA ARG A 678 -12.06 24.40 -24.74
C ARG A 678 -12.41 25.62 -23.91
N GLN A 679 -12.49 25.41 -22.60
CA GLN A 679 -12.55 26.47 -21.62
C GLN A 679 -11.15 26.65 -21.03
N PRO A 680 -10.41 27.70 -21.43
CA PRO A 680 -9.06 27.92 -20.94
C PRO A 680 -9.07 28.33 -19.46
N ALA A 681 -7.96 28.08 -18.78
CA ALA A 681 -7.73 28.61 -17.44
C ALA A 681 -7.74 30.14 -17.46
N THR A 682 -8.38 30.75 -16.47
CA THR A 682 -8.49 32.21 -16.36
C THR A 682 -7.28 32.82 -15.64
N ILE A 683 -7.13 34.16 -15.72
CA ILE A 683 -6.14 34.88 -14.92
C ILE A 683 -6.46 34.77 -13.42
N ASP A 684 -7.76 34.78 -13.06
CA ASP A 684 -8.20 34.64 -11.68
C ASP A 684 -7.85 33.26 -11.13
N ASP A 685 -8.04 32.20 -11.92
CA ASP A 685 -7.56 30.85 -11.57
C ASP A 685 -6.07 30.84 -11.25
N TYR A 686 -5.26 31.56 -12.03
CA TYR A 686 -3.84 31.67 -11.77
C TYR A 686 -3.56 32.45 -10.48
N LEU A 687 -4.18 33.61 -10.27
CA LEU A 687 -3.93 34.45 -9.11
C LEU A 687 -4.32 33.75 -7.80
N ASP A 688 -5.42 33.02 -7.80
CA ASP A 688 -5.94 32.31 -6.63
C ASP A 688 -5.13 31.06 -6.27
N ASN A 689 -4.55 30.37 -7.27
CA ASN A 689 -3.93 29.06 -7.06
C ASN A 689 -2.38 29.07 -7.19
N LYS A 690 -1.75 30.13 -7.72
CA LYS A 690 -0.28 30.15 -8.01
C LYS A 690 0.60 29.75 -6.83
N ALA A 691 0.27 30.17 -5.61
CA ALA A 691 1.09 29.89 -4.43
C ALA A 691 1.02 28.42 -4.05
N GLN A 692 -0.18 27.84 -4.04
CA GLN A 692 -0.39 26.44 -3.75
C GLN A 692 0.22 25.53 -4.82
N THR A 693 0.05 25.85 -6.11
CA THR A 693 0.67 25.07 -7.18
C THR A 693 2.19 25.15 -7.14
N ALA A 694 2.77 26.33 -6.88
CA ALA A 694 4.21 26.47 -6.75
C ALA A 694 4.75 25.62 -5.58
N LEU A 695 4.06 25.63 -4.44
CA LEU A 695 4.40 24.79 -3.29
C LEU A 695 4.30 23.29 -3.64
N GLN A 696 3.23 22.87 -4.30
CA GLN A 696 3.05 21.47 -4.70
C GLN A 696 4.16 20.99 -5.66
N LEU A 697 4.51 21.81 -6.66
CA LEU A 697 5.60 21.51 -7.59
C LEU A 697 6.94 21.40 -6.86
N SER A 698 7.23 22.32 -5.94
CA SER A 698 8.45 22.30 -5.14
C SER A 698 8.53 21.06 -4.24
N VAL A 699 7.42 20.65 -3.62
CA VAL A 699 7.34 19.39 -2.83
C VAL A 699 7.58 18.17 -3.70
N VAL A 700 7.00 18.14 -4.91
CA VAL A 700 7.17 17.04 -5.87
C VAL A 700 8.62 16.95 -6.33
N GLU A 701 9.27 18.07 -6.66
CA GLU A 701 10.67 18.09 -7.13
C GLU A 701 11.66 17.71 -6.03
N SER A 702 11.43 18.13 -4.78
CA SER A 702 12.30 17.83 -3.64
C SER A 702 12.13 16.40 -3.08
N ALA A 703 11.01 15.73 -3.38
CA ALA A 703 10.66 14.41 -2.84
C ALA A 703 11.72 13.32 -3.04
N SER A 704 12.18 13.15 -4.29
CA SER A 704 13.17 12.11 -4.62
C SER A 704 14.54 12.43 -4.02
N LEU A 705 14.93 13.70 -4.04
CA LEU A 705 16.16 14.18 -3.43
C LEU A 705 16.14 14.00 -1.91
N ALA A 706 14.99 14.13 -1.26
CA ALA A 706 14.86 13.91 0.17
C ALA A 706 15.13 12.45 0.57
N LEU A 707 14.60 11.47 -0.18
CA LEU A 707 14.91 10.06 0.08
C LEU A 707 16.40 9.76 -0.11
N VAL A 708 17.03 10.34 -1.13
CA VAL A 708 18.47 10.18 -1.35
C VAL A 708 19.27 10.87 -0.24
N HIS A 709 18.97 12.13 0.08
CA HIS A 709 19.70 12.93 1.05
C HIS A 709 19.55 12.37 2.48
N PHE A 710 18.39 11.85 2.86
CA PHE A 710 18.17 11.31 4.19
C PHE A 710 18.41 9.80 4.29
N GLY A 711 18.69 9.10 3.19
CA GLY A 711 18.99 7.68 3.23
C GLY A 711 20.17 7.40 4.17
N PRO A 712 20.01 6.58 5.24
CA PRO A 712 21.06 6.31 6.22
C PRO A 712 22.44 6.07 5.62
N GLU A 713 22.55 5.20 4.60
CA GLU A 713 23.82 4.90 3.93
C GLU A 713 24.44 6.13 3.27
N ASN A 714 23.63 6.99 2.66
CA ASN A 714 24.10 8.24 2.05
C ASN A 714 24.57 9.24 3.10
N ILE A 715 23.99 9.24 4.31
CA ILE A 715 24.46 10.06 5.44
C ILE A 715 25.85 9.59 5.86
N LEU A 716 25.99 8.28 6.07
CA LEU A 716 27.27 7.69 6.49
C LEU A 716 28.36 7.92 5.43
N ALA A 717 28.04 7.68 4.16
CA ALA A 717 28.99 7.79 3.05
C ALA A 717 29.50 9.23 2.86
N ARG A 718 28.61 10.23 2.77
CA ARG A 718 29.02 11.63 2.55
C ARG A 718 29.77 12.23 3.74
N MET A 719 29.50 11.70 4.94
CA MET A 719 30.20 12.09 6.14
C MET A 719 31.47 11.26 6.38
N GLY A 720 31.81 10.31 5.51
CA GLY A 720 33.00 9.46 5.67
C GLY A 720 32.99 8.67 6.98
N TYR A 721 31.82 8.23 7.44
CA TYR A 721 31.67 7.50 8.70
C TYR A 721 32.34 6.13 8.62
N GLN A 722 33.18 5.83 9.60
CA GLN A 722 33.85 4.54 9.75
C GLN A 722 33.68 4.05 11.20
N PRO A 723 32.92 2.95 11.42
CA PRO A 723 32.80 2.35 12.75
C PRO A 723 34.13 1.72 13.14
N GLN A 724 34.51 1.81 14.42
CA GLN A 724 35.67 1.08 14.91
C GLN A 724 35.33 -0.41 14.99
N GLN A 725 36.04 -1.26 14.24
CA GLN A 725 35.97 -2.71 14.43
C GLN A 725 36.36 -3.03 15.88
N GLN A 726 35.47 -3.68 16.63
CA GLN A 726 35.88 -4.38 17.84
C GLN A 726 36.82 -5.49 17.39
N GLU A 727 38.10 -5.39 17.76
CA GLU A 727 38.94 -6.59 17.87
C GLU A 727 38.17 -7.54 18.79
N GLU A 728 37.71 -8.66 18.22
CA GLU A 728 37.27 -9.81 19.01
C GLU A 728 38.34 -10.04 20.07
N ALA A 729 37.90 -10.06 21.33
CA ALA A 729 38.80 -10.32 22.44
C ALA A 729 39.45 -11.68 22.18
N ASP A 730 40.72 -11.66 21.78
CA ASP A 730 41.58 -12.84 21.72
C ASP A 730 41.36 -13.64 23.02
N ASP A 731 40.98 -14.89 22.84
CA ASP A 731 40.91 -15.88 23.90
C ASP A 731 42.15 -15.77 24.81
N PRO A 732 41.99 -15.86 26.14
CA PRO A 732 43.15 -15.87 27.03
C PRO A 732 44.10 -16.99 26.57
N PRO A 733 45.42 -16.72 26.53
CA PRO A 733 46.39 -17.68 25.99
C PRO A 733 46.26 -19.00 26.73
N GLU A 734 46.14 -20.09 25.96
CA GLU A 734 46.19 -21.46 26.46
C GLU A 734 47.36 -21.58 27.45
N GLU A 735 47.05 -22.00 28.68
CA GLU A 735 48.06 -22.37 29.66
C GLU A 735 48.94 -23.47 29.05
N GLU A 736 50.19 -23.12 28.72
CA GLU A 736 51.23 -24.08 28.37
C GLU A 736 51.35 -25.12 29.50
N VAL A 737 50.92 -26.34 29.21
CA VAL A 737 51.17 -27.52 30.03
C VAL A 737 52.69 -27.72 30.12
N PRO A 738 53.30 -27.78 31.31
CA PRO A 738 54.74 -27.93 31.43
C PRO A 738 55.17 -29.31 30.92
N ALA A 739 56.05 -29.31 29.93
CA ALA A 739 56.69 -30.49 29.38
C ALA A 739 57.37 -31.31 30.48
N ALA A 740 57.00 -32.59 30.59
CA ALA A 740 57.69 -33.58 31.39
C ALA A 740 59.15 -33.71 30.90
N LYS A 741 60.09 -33.45 31.81
CA LYS A 741 61.51 -33.79 31.62
C LYS A 741 61.64 -35.31 31.49
N ALA A 742 62.04 -35.77 30.30
CA ALA A 742 62.67 -37.07 30.15
C ALA A 742 64.15 -36.91 30.52
N GLU A 743 64.51 -37.30 31.73
CA GLU A 743 65.87 -37.75 32.04
C GLU A 743 66.06 -39.11 31.35
N ASN A 744 66.94 -39.15 30.35
CA ASN A 744 67.64 -40.36 29.98
C ASN A 744 69.13 -40.09 30.11
N GLU A 745 69.72 -40.85 31.02
CA GLU A 745 71.15 -41.12 31.13
C GLU A 745 71.70 -41.59 29.77
N GLU A 746 72.80 -41.01 29.30
CA GLU A 746 74.03 -41.73 28.91
C GLU A 746 75.07 -40.76 28.30
N ASN A 747 76.27 -40.81 28.90
CA ASN A 747 77.58 -40.24 28.55
C ASN A 747 77.88 -38.75 28.81
#